data_AF-A0A257WXU6-F1
#
_entry.id   AF-A0A257WXU6-F1
#
_cell.length_a   1.000
_cell.length_b   1.000
_cell.length_c   1.000
_cell.angle_alpha   90.00
_cell.angle_beta   90.00
_cell.angle_gamma   90.00
#
_symmetry.space_group_name_H-M   'P 1'
#
loop_
_entity.id
_entity.type
_entity.pdbx_description
1 polymer ?
#
loop_
_entity_poly.entity_id
_entity_poly.type
_entity_poly.pdbx_seq_one_letter_code
_entity_poly.pdbx_strand_id
1 'polypeptide(L)'
;AGSKKLTRLPRRSAVVAFSTDAVYGIAELIRRQRGGAAVVMGSLSPRTRNAQVALYQSGEVDFLVATDAIGMGLNMDVDHVAFAGLRKFDGVRTRWLHPQEVGQIAGRAGRYTRDGTFGVTGDCDEMDEDLVESVVNHQFEPIIAAEWRSARLDFGSLPLLLKSLGQGPGRAGLTLSNEVLDERTLRKLSQQDDVIARCKADRSALLRLWDVCQTPDFRKTTDDDHQRMVRTLFDDLTTGKKRLPEDWINSQFKALDRTDGEIDSLAARLSGVRTLSYIANRPDWLANPAHWQGVTRQLEDRISDTLHEKLMARFIDRRTSVLMRQLGEREVMLAGVSPDGAVTVEGHVVGHLAGVTFTPEKGASALEEKALRNAAVRAVGPEIARRLGALAAEPDDAFALNPDSAILWRGEIAGVVRPGLPLLSPRARLLGELGPAAVRERAERRLDAFLATEADRHLAPLRKLERALAGGELRGLPRGLAHRLLEAAGVLDKRPLDPELKALSQAERRTLKSLGVRIGAFSLYLPAMLRPEAIACARALSPGGWRGDVSRLAALPSPAPSARELAASGLRAVGGFTAPVEMLEKLDDLLRAEQRPGGVVLTDAALETLGWTAAQASAVLRALDYTPAIRPKANAPIIWKRRGAQRLDPKPVAARPDSPFAALARLTEPPPRRKKPRRRKPAAQKAAAS
;
A
#
# COMPACT_ATOMS: atom_id res chain seq x y z
N ALA A 1 -5.58 6.56 28.16
CA ALA A 1 -4.96 7.59 27.28
C ALA A 1 -5.54 7.50 25.87
N GLY A 2 -6.26 8.53 25.41
CA GLY A 2 -6.83 8.61 24.07
C GLY A 2 -5.76 8.86 22.99
N SER A 3 -6.04 8.51 21.74
CA SER A 3 -5.14 8.83 20.64
C SER A 3 -5.30 10.29 20.21
N LYS A 4 -4.23 11.10 20.27
CA LYS A 4 -4.18 12.48 19.74
C LYS A 4 -4.62 12.56 18.27
N LYS A 5 -4.36 11.52 17.47
CA LYS A 5 -4.81 11.47 16.08
C LYS A 5 -6.28 11.06 15.99
N LEU A 6 -7.11 11.96 15.45
CA LEU A 6 -8.52 11.70 15.12
C LEU A 6 -8.70 10.44 14.26
N THR A 7 -7.76 10.17 13.35
CA THR A 7 -7.73 8.97 12.49
C THR A 7 -7.59 7.66 13.26
N ARG A 8 -7.24 7.67 14.54
CA ARG A 8 -7.03 6.46 15.36
C ARG A 8 -8.08 6.29 16.46
N LEU A 9 -9.08 7.15 16.52
CA LEU A 9 -10.20 6.96 17.43
C LEU A 9 -10.92 5.64 17.10
N PRO A 10 -11.36 4.89 18.13
CA PRO A 10 -12.11 3.66 17.93
C PRO A 10 -13.45 3.94 17.25
N ARG A 11 -14.04 2.93 16.62
CA ARG A 11 -15.42 3.04 16.10
C ARG A 11 -16.36 3.34 17.27
N ARG A 12 -17.48 3.98 16.97
CA ARG A 12 -18.49 4.40 17.95
C ARG A 12 -17.93 5.35 19.00
N SER A 13 -17.10 6.29 18.54
CA SER A 13 -16.61 7.40 19.37
C SER A 13 -17.51 8.63 19.25
N ALA A 14 -17.76 9.31 20.37
CA ALA A 14 -18.30 10.66 20.40
C ALA A 14 -17.16 11.67 20.65
N VAL A 15 -16.96 12.61 19.73
CA VAL A 15 -15.99 13.70 19.86
C VAL A 15 -16.69 14.95 20.37
N VAL A 16 -16.24 15.48 21.50
CA VAL A 16 -16.89 16.61 22.18
C VAL A 16 -16.06 17.87 22.04
N ALA A 17 -16.66 18.93 21.52
CA ALA A 17 -16.05 20.24 21.35
C ALA A 17 -16.97 21.35 21.92
N PHE A 18 -16.38 22.46 22.35
CA PHE A 18 -17.10 23.52 23.08
C PHE A 18 -17.41 24.76 22.23
N SER A 19 -17.26 24.67 20.91
CA SER A 19 -17.68 25.70 19.95
C SER A 19 -18.28 25.06 18.69
N THR A 20 -19.24 25.77 18.07
CA THR A 20 -19.89 25.34 16.82
C THR A 20 -18.88 25.15 15.69
N ASP A 21 -17.92 26.07 15.56
CA ASP A 21 -16.87 26.01 14.53
C ASP A 21 -15.99 24.77 14.68
N ALA A 22 -15.62 24.43 15.92
CA ALA A 22 -14.85 23.22 16.20
C ALA A 22 -15.66 21.96 15.87
N VAL A 23 -16.95 21.92 16.21
CA VAL A 23 -17.85 20.80 15.86
C VAL A 23 -17.88 20.60 14.34
N TYR A 24 -18.09 21.65 13.55
CA TYR A 24 -18.12 21.53 12.09
C TYR A 24 -16.75 21.16 11.50
N GLY A 25 -15.66 21.75 12.00
CA GLY A 25 -14.31 21.43 11.54
C GLY A 25 -13.94 19.97 11.77
N ILE A 26 -14.26 19.45 12.97
CA ILE A 26 -14.03 18.05 13.33
C ILE A 26 -14.93 17.12 12.51
N ALA A 27 -16.21 17.44 12.33
CA ALA A 27 -17.13 16.63 11.54
C ALA A 27 -16.69 16.53 10.08
N GLU A 28 -16.24 17.63 9.48
CA GLU A 28 -15.70 17.65 8.12
C GLU A 28 -14.40 16.83 8.01
N LEU A 29 -13.52 16.91 9.01
CA LEU A 29 -12.31 16.10 9.06
C LEU A 29 -12.63 14.59 9.14
N ILE A 30 -13.60 14.21 9.97
CA ILE A 30 -14.06 12.81 10.09
C ILE A 30 -14.69 12.35 8.78
N ARG A 31 -15.56 13.16 8.16
CA ARG A 31 -16.14 12.84 6.85
C ARG A 31 -15.07 12.48 5.82
N ARG A 32 -14.03 13.30 5.69
CA ARG A 32 -12.92 13.09 4.74
C ARG A 32 -12.11 11.82 5.00
N GLN A 33 -12.01 11.39 6.26
CA GLN A 33 -11.12 10.31 6.67
C GLN A 33 -11.82 8.98 6.96
N ARG A 34 -13.11 9.03 7.33
CA ARG A 34 -13.88 7.92 7.90
C ARG A 34 -15.28 7.77 7.30
N GLY A 35 -15.66 8.61 6.33
CA GLY A 35 -16.93 8.49 5.59
C GLY A 35 -18.06 9.36 6.13
N GLY A 36 -18.11 9.67 7.43
CA GLY A 36 -19.10 10.60 7.94
C GLY A 36 -19.17 10.68 9.46
N ALA A 37 -19.84 11.73 9.94
CA ALA A 37 -20.18 11.89 11.35
C ALA A 37 -21.57 12.50 11.53
N ALA A 38 -22.29 12.05 12.55
CA ALA A 38 -23.49 12.73 13.03
C ALA A 38 -23.08 13.98 13.82
N VAL A 39 -23.87 15.05 13.75
CA VAL A 39 -23.60 16.31 14.43
C VAL A 39 -24.71 16.64 15.41
N VAL A 40 -24.36 16.84 16.70
CA VAL A 40 -25.32 17.16 17.76
C VAL A 40 -24.88 18.40 18.54
N MET A 41 -25.66 19.48 18.45
CA MET A 41 -25.38 20.73 19.14
C MET A 41 -26.60 21.19 19.92
N GLY A 42 -26.39 21.95 20.99
CA GLY A 42 -27.48 22.49 21.82
C GLY A 42 -28.46 23.42 21.08
N SER A 43 -28.02 24.05 19.99
CA SER A 43 -28.87 24.92 19.16
C SER A 43 -29.92 24.16 18.35
N LEU A 44 -29.68 22.88 18.03
CA LEU A 44 -30.55 22.06 17.18
C LEU A 44 -31.89 21.74 17.88
N SER A 45 -32.97 21.61 17.11
CA SER A 45 -34.28 21.19 17.65
C SER A 45 -34.21 19.78 18.23
N PRO A 46 -35.07 19.43 19.20
CA PRO A 46 -35.18 18.06 19.68
C PRO A 46 -35.34 17.05 18.54
N ARG A 47 -36.13 17.42 17.53
CA ARG A 47 -36.35 16.62 16.31
C ARG A 47 -35.05 16.39 15.54
N THR A 48 -34.31 17.45 15.18
CA THR A 48 -33.03 17.31 14.46
C THR A 48 -31.99 16.55 15.29
N ARG A 49 -31.91 16.78 16.61
CA ARG A 49 -30.99 16.04 17.50
C ARG A 49 -31.30 14.54 17.51
N ASN A 50 -32.57 14.16 17.68
CA ASN A 50 -32.99 12.76 17.67
C ASN A 50 -32.72 12.10 16.32
N ALA A 51 -32.96 12.80 15.20
CA ALA A 51 -32.67 12.29 13.87
C ALA A 51 -31.15 12.06 13.66
N GLN A 52 -30.30 12.98 14.11
CA GLN A 52 -28.84 12.81 14.05
C GLN A 52 -28.34 11.67 14.94
N VAL A 53 -28.90 11.50 16.13
CA VAL A 53 -28.59 10.35 17.02
C VAL A 53 -29.07 9.04 16.40
N ALA A 54 -30.22 9.02 15.72
CA ALA A 54 -30.72 7.84 15.04
C ALA A 54 -29.75 7.36 13.94
N LEU A 55 -29.14 8.26 13.17
CA LEU A 55 -28.10 7.92 12.18
C LEU A 55 -26.88 7.25 12.81
N TYR A 56 -26.47 7.72 13.99
CA TYR A 56 -25.36 7.11 14.72
C TYR A 56 -25.75 5.73 15.28
N GLN A 57 -26.95 5.60 15.86
CA GLN A 57 -27.45 4.35 16.43
C GLN A 57 -27.75 3.27 15.38
N SER A 58 -28.22 3.66 14.19
CA SER A 58 -28.45 2.75 13.06
C SER A 58 -27.14 2.23 12.43
N GLY A 59 -26.00 2.81 12.82
CA GLY A 59 -24.69 2.53 12.24
C GLY A 59 -24.54 3.10 10.83
N GLU A 60 -25.34 4.10 10.44
CA GLU A 60 -25.08 4.87 9.21
C GLU A 60 -23.79 5.69 9.34
N VAL A 61 -23.44 6.10 10.57
CA VAL A 61 -22.16 6.72 10.90
C VAL A 61 -21.60 6.15 12.20
N ASP A 62 -20.30 5.87 12.21
CA ASP A 62 -19.60 5.35 13.40
C ASP A 62 -19.16 6.44 14.39
N PHE A 63 -19.27 7.70 14.00
CA PHE A 63 -18.75 8.83 14.76
C PHE A 63 -19.85 9.86 15.00
N LEU A 64 -19.84 10.42 16.19
CA LEU A 64 -20.71 11.52 16.59
C LEU A 64 -19.82 12.70 16.99
N VAL A 65 -20.07 13.89 16.48
CA VAL A 65 -19.41 15.12 16.93
C VAL A 65 -20.44 15.99 17.60
N ALA A 66 -20.18 16.39 18.85
CA ALA A 66 -21.17 17.09 19.65
C ALA A 66 -20.61 18.21 20.53
N THR A 67 -21.50 19.09 20.97
CA THR A 67 -21.23 19.95 22.13
C THR A 67 -21.54 19.24 23.44
N ASP A 68 -21.28 19.91 24.56
CA ASP A 68 -21.66 19.47 25.92
C ASP A 68 -23.15 19.12 26.08
N ALA A 69 -24.01 19.53 25.15
CA ALA A 69 -25.40 19.12 25.05
C ALA A 69 -25.60 17.59 24.97
N ILE A 70 -24.58 16.82 24.57
CA ILE A 70 -24.60 15.35 24.61
C ILE A 70 -24.68 14.82 26.05
N GLY A 71 -24.21 15.60 27.02
CA GLY A 71 -24.20 15.27 28.44
C GLY A 71 -25.59 15.08 29.03
N MET A 72 -26.67 15.51 28.36
CA MET A 72 -28.05 15.40 28.82
C MET A 72 -29.06 15.18 27.68
N GLY A 73 -30.07 14.35 27.92
CA GLY A 73 -31.31 14.37 27.12
C GLY A 73 -31.28 13.62 25.78
N LEU A 74 -30.33 12.70 25.57
CA LEU A 74 -30.27 11.83 24.40
C LEU A 74 -29.89 10.41 24.82
N ASN A 75 -30.59 9.41 24.28
CA ASN A 75 -30.28 7.99 24.50
C ASN A 75 -29.38 7.50 23.38
N MET A 76 -28.08 7.34 23.66
CA MET A 76 -27.09 6.94 22.67
C MET A 76 -26.08 5.93 23.23
N ASP A 77 -25.59 5.07 22.34
CA ASP A 77 -24.69 3.98 22.68
C ASP A 77 -23.28 4.35 22.27
N VAL A 78 -22.56 5.04 23.15
CA VAL A 78 -21.20 5.48 22.87
C VAL A 78 -20.24 4.54 23.59
N ASP A 79 -19.21 4.05 22.88
CA ASP A 79 -18.19 3.19 23.50
C ASP A 79 -16.99 4.01 23.97
N HIS A 80 -16.73 5.15 23.33
CA HIS A 80 -15.63 6.05 23.66
C HIS A 80 -16.01 7.53 23.56
N VAL A 81 -15.63 8.35 24.54
CA VAL A 81 -15.77 9.82 24.49
C VAL A 81 -14.40 10.47 24.34
N ALA A 82 -14.23 11.29 23.31
CA ALA A 82 -12.99 12.02 23.04
C ALA A 82 -13.21 13.53 23.16
N PHE A 83 -12.55 14.17 24.12
CA PHE A 83 -12.55 15.62 24.28
C PHE A 83 -11.61 16.27 23.27
N ALA A 84 -12.13 17.16 22.44
CA ALA A 84 -11.35 18.00 21.52
C ALA A 84 -10.92 19.34 22.15
N GLY A 85 -11.37 19.61 23.37
CA GLY A 85 -10.95 20.72 24.22
C GLY A 85 -11.41 20.48 25.66
N LEU A 86 -10.82 21.18 26.62
CA LEU A 86 -11.18 21.09 28.05
C LEU A 86 -11.58 22.44 28.64
N ARG A 87 -11.80 23.43 27.78
CA ARG A 87 -12.18 24.79 28.15
C ARG A 87 -13.50 25.14 27.46
N LYS A 88 -14.41 25.77 28.21
CA LYS A 88 -15.70 26.22 27.70
C LYS A 88 -16.00 27.66 28.12
N PHE A 89 -16.83 28.33 27.32
CA PHE A 89 -17.39 29.62 27.66
C PHE A 89 -18.65 29.43 28.50
N ASP A 90 -18.67 29.97 29.72
CA ASP A 90 -19.80 29.83 30.66
C ASP A 90 -20.83 30.97 30.56
N GLY A 91 -20.69 31.84 29.56
CA GLY A 91 -21.50 33.06 29.41
C GLY A 91 -20.75 34.32 29.82
N VAL A 92 -19.69 34.20 30.63
CA VAL A 92 -18.87 35.33 31.09
C VAL A 92 -17.42 35.19 30.64
N ARG A 93 -16.83 34.01 30.83
CA ARG A 93 -15.42 33.76 30.52
C ARG A 93 -15.18 32.34 30.04
N THR A 94 -14.04 32.15 29.38
CA THR A 94 -13.56 30.82 29.00
C THR A 94 -12.77 30.20 30.14
N ARG A 95 -13.34 29.17 30.77
CA ARG A 95 -12.75 28.44 31.91
C ARG A 95 -12.57 26.96 31.63
N TRP A 96 -11.77 26.28 32.45
CA TRP A 96 -11.67 24.82 32.45
C TRP A 96 -12.98 24.16 32.87
N LEU A 97 -13.22 22.94 32.37
CA LEU A 97 -14.32 22.11 32.79
C LEU A 97 -14.12 21.64 34.23
N HIS A 98 -15.20 21.63 35.01
CA HIS A 98 -15.18 21.03 36.35
C HIS A 98 -15.25 19.49 36.25
N PRO A 99 -14.74 18.74 37.25
CA PRO A 99 -14.79 17.28 37.27
C PRO A 99 -16.20 16.71 37.02
N GLN A 100 -17.23 17.33 37.58
CA GLN A 100 -18.64 16.95 37.36
C GLN A 100 -19.11 17.13 35.91
N GLU A 101 -18.62 18.16 35.20
CA GLU A 101 -18.96 18.40 33.79
C GLU A 101 -18.26 17.37 32.89
N VAL A 102 -16.99 17.08 33.20
CA VAL A 102 -16.24 16.00 32.54
C VAL A 102 -16.90 14.66 32.79
N GLY A 103 -17.27 14.35 34.04
CA GLY A 103 -17.95 13.11 34.41
C GLY A 103 -19.31 12.95 33.73
N GLN A 104 -20.08 14.04 33.61
CA GLN A 104 -21.37 14.01 32.90
C GLN A 104 -21.22 13.68 31.40
N ILE A 105 -20.18 14.21 30.76
CA ILE A 105 -19.90 13.98 29.34
C ILE A 105 -19.24 12.61 29.13
N ALA A 106 -18.19 12.30 29.88
CA ALA A 106 -17.44 11.06 29.80
C ALA A 106 -18.30 9.84 30.18
N GLY A 107 -19.20 9.99 31.15
CA GLY A 107 -20.16 8.96 31.56
C GLY A 107 -21.21 8.62 30.50
N ARG A 108 -21.22 9.31 29.35
CA ARG A 108 -21.96 8.86 28.16
C ARG A 108 -21.30 7.68 27.46
N ALA A 109 -20.01 7.45 27.68
CA ALA A 109 -19.34 6.25 27.21
C ALA A 109 -19.68 5.05 28.11
N GLY A 110 -20.04 3.93 27.51
CA GLY A 110 -20.38 2.69 28.19
C GLY A 110 -21.89 2.51 28.41
N ARG A 111 -22.24 1.38 29.01
CA ARG A 111 -23.60 0.98 29.42
C ARG A 111 -23.51 0.21 30.73
N TYR A 112 -24.66 -0.04 31.37
CA TYR A 112 -24.75 -0.78 32.64
C TYR A 112 -23.93 -2.08 32.71
N THR A 113 -23.73 -2.77 31.58
CA THR A 113 -22.97 -4.03 31.48
C THR A 113 -21.63 -3.94 30.75
N ARG A 114 -21.23 -2.75 30.28
CA ARG A 114 -20.01 -2.56 29.49
C ARG A 114 -19.36 -1.23 29.82
N ASP A 115 -18.13 -1.28 30.32
CA ASP A 115 -17.36 -0.08 30.61
C ASP A 115 -17.06 0.70 29.33
N GLY A 116 -17.23 2.02 29.44
CA GLY A 116 -16.81 2.97 28.43
C GLY A 116 -15.38 3.44 28.66
N THR A 117 -14.83 4.15 27.68
CA THR A 117 -13.52 4.80 27.83
C THR A 117 -13.63 6.27 27.45
N PHE A 118 -12.77 7.11 28.03
CA PHE A 118 -12.67 8.51 27.62
C PHE A 118 -11.22 8.96 27.48
N GLY A 119 -11.01 10.06 26.78
CA GLY A 119 -9.70 10.68 26.63
C GLY A 119 -9.75 11.95 25.79
N VAL A 120 -8.59 12.41 25.34
CA VAL A 120 -8.45 13.61 24.52
C VAL A 120 -8.09 13.28 23.07
N THR A 121 -8.37 14.20 22.16
CA THR A 121 -8.06 14.08 20.73
C THR A 121 -7.71 15.44 20.11
N GLY A 122 -7.11 15.41 18.92
CA GLY A 122 -6.71 16.61 18.19
C GLY A 122 -5.59 17.36 18.93
N ASP A 123 -5.74 18.68 18.97
CA ASP A 123 -4.78 19.60 19.60
C ASP A 123 -5.12 19.88 21.09
N CYS A 124 -5.97 19.05 21.70
CA CYS A 124 -6.33 19.18 23.10
C CYS A 124 -5.15 18.75 24.01
N ASP A 125 -4.91 19.55 25.04
CA ASP A 125 -3.98 19.22 26.12
C ASP A 125 -4.38 17.91 26.82
N GLU A 126 -3.38 17.23 27.39
CA GLU A 126 -3.63 16.02 28.18
C GLU A 126 -4.42 16.38 29.46
N MET A 127 -5.32 15.48 29.85
CA MET A 127 -6.09 15.64 31.08
C MET A 127 -5.19 15.43 32.29
N ASP A 128 -5.36 16.27 33.30
CA ASP A 128 -4.71 16.11 34.60
C ASP A 128 -5.08 14.76 35.23
N GLU A 129 -4.12 14.11 35.89
CA GLU A 129 -4.31 12.79 36.49
C GLU A 129 -5.31 12.86 37.64
N ASP A 130 -5.29 13.94 38.43
CA ASP A 130 -6.24 14.20 39.52
C ASP A 130 -7.68 14.33 39.01
N LEU A 131 -7.85 14.98 37.84
CA LEU A 131 -9.15 15.12 37.18
C LEU A 131 -9.65 13.75 36.69
N VAL A 132 -8.76 12.94 36.10
CA VAL A 132 -9.09 11.59 35.64
C VAL A 132 -9.49 10.71 36.81
N GLU A 133 -8.72 10.74 37.91
CA GLU A 133 -9.01 9.97 39.11
C GLU A 133 -10.36 10.35 39.72
N SER A 134 -10.63 11.67 39.83
CA SER A 134 -11.90 12.19 40.32
C SER A 134 -13.10 11.67 39.52
N VAL A 135 -12.96 11.65 38.18
CA VAL A 135 -14.02 11.17 37.28
C VAL A 135 -14.21 9.66 37.36
N VAL A 136 -13.12 8.88 37.35
CA VAL A 136 -13.18 7.40 37.39
C VAL A 136 -13.71 6.90 38.74
N ASN A 137 -13.25 7.50 39.84
CA ASN A 137 -13.65 7.11 41.19
C ASN A 137 -14.93 7.79 41.67
N HIS A 138 -15.61 8.57 40.83
CA HIS A 138 -16.84 9.30 41.15
C HIS A 138 -16.69 10.21 42.38
N GLN A 139 -15.53 10.85 42.52
CA GLN A 139 -15.23 11.78 43.59
C GLN A 139 -15.50 13.21 43.10
N PHE A 140 -16.64 13.77 43.50
CA PHE A 140 -17.06 15.12 43.12
C PHE A 140 -17.27 15.99 44.36
N GLU A 141 -16.94 17.28 44.25
CA GLU A 141 -17.19 18.23 45.33
C GLU A 141 -18.69 18.36 45.61
N PRO A 142 -19.12 18.38 46.88
CA PRO A 142 -20.52 18.57 47.22
C PRO A 142 -20.98 19.98 46.86
N ILE A 143 -22.22 20.11 46.40
CA ILE A 143 -22.86 21.41 46.18
C ILE A 143 -23.16 22.04 47.54
N ILE A 144 -22.33 23.00 47.96
CA ILE A 144 -22.44 23.71 49.25
C ILE A 144 -23.26 25.00 49.18
N ALA A 145 -23.53 25.50 47.98
CA ALA A 145 -24.31 26.70 47.76
C ALA A 145 -25.16 26.64 46.49
N ALA A 146 -26.27 27.38 46.46
CA ALA A 146 -27.11 27.54 45.28
C ALA A 146 -27.52 29.00 45.08
N GLU A 147 -27.59 29.42 43.82
CA GLU A 147 -28.19 30.70 43.47
C GLU A 147 -29.71 30.64 43.66
N TRP A 148 -30.26 31.67 44.28
CA TRP A 148 -31.65 31.77 44.65
C TRP A 148 -32.22 33.12 44.24
N ARG A 149 -33.47 33.12 43.79
CA ARG A 149 -34.28 34.31 43.53
C ARG A 149 -35.65 34.14 44.16
N SER A 150 -36.24 35.22 44.68
CA SER A 150 -37.55 35.15 45.31
C SER A 150 -38.63 34.70 44.32
N ALA A 151 -39.38 33.66 44.67
CA ALA A 151 -40.58 33.25 43.95
C ALA A 151 -41.82 34.07 44.38
N ARG A 152 -41.73 34.81 45.49
CA ARG A 152 -42.83 35.63 46.04
C ARG A 152 -42.64 37.06 45.57
N LEU A 153 -43.18 37.36 44.39
CA LEU A 153 -43.07 38.68 43.76
C LEU A 153 -44.20 39.61 44.19
N ASP A 154 -43.87 40.87 44.48
CA ASP A 154 -44.82 41.89 44.91
C ASP A 154 -45.26 42.77 43.73
N PHE A 155 -46.49 42.53 43.25
CA PHE A 155 -47.12 43.32 42.18
C PHE A 155 -47.98 44.47 42.71
N GLY A 156 -47.68 45.02 43.88
CA GLY A 156 -48.34 46.21 44.43
C GLY A 156 -47.90 47.50 43.74
N SER A 157 -46.64 47.58 43.30
CA SER A 157 -46.13 48.66 42.47
C SER A 157 -44.83 48.24 41.77
N LEU A 158 -44.43 48.95 40.72
CA LEU A 158 -43.18 48.67 40.00
C LEU A 158 -41.92 48.70 40.91
N PRO A 159 -41.76 49.66 41.85
CA PRO A 159 -40.67 49.62 42.82
C PRO A 159 -40.72 48.41 43.77
N LEU A 160 -41.92 47.98 44.19
CA LEU A 160 -42.07 46.80 45.05
C LEU A 160 -41.71 45.51 44.31
N LEU A 161 -42.05 45.41 43.02
CA LEU A 161 -41.67 44.28 42.18
C LEU A 161 -40.15 44.16 42.09
N LEU A 162 -39.46 45.25 41.73
CA LEU A 162 -38.00 45.30 41.67
C LEU A 162 -37.36 44.96 43.03
N LYS A 163 -37.92 45.49 44.12
CA LYS A 163 -37.45 45.18 45.49
C LYS A 163 -37.62 43.71 45.84
N SER A 164 -38.74 43.10 45.44
CA SER A 164 -39.02 41.68 45.71
C SER A 164 -38.11 40.73 44.92
N LEU A 165 -37.70 41.12 43.70
CA LEU A 165 -36.72 40.37 42.88
C LEU A 165 -35.32 40.40 43.50
N GLY A 166 -34.88 41.57 43.97
CA GLY A 166 -33.59 41.75 44.64
C GLY A 166 -33.56 41.33 46.12
N GLN A 167 -34.59 40.66 46.61
CA GLN A 167 -34.61 40.17 48.00
C GLN A 167 -33.54 39.09 48.17
N GLY A 168 -32.66 39.24 49.16
CA GLY A 168 -31.67 38.22 49.52
C GLY A 168 -32.29 37.01 50.22
N PRO A 169 -31.68 35.81 50.10
CA PRO A 169 -32.16 34.62 50.78
C PRO A 169 -31.94 34.68 52.29
N GLY A 170 -32.89 34.14 53.07
CA GLY A 170 -32.78 34.04 54.54
C GLY A 170 -32.14 32.75 55.06
N ARG A 171 -31.64 31.88 54.17
CA ARG A 171 -31.10 30.55 54.51
C ARG A 171 -29.63 30.48 54.15
N ALA A 172 -28.80 29.99 55.08
CA ALA A 172 -27.38 29.72 54.81
C ALA A 172 -27.21 28.74 53.64
N GLY A 173 -26.18 28.97 52.81
CA GLY A 173 -25.95 28.21 51.57
C GLY A 173 -26.77 28.67 50.37
N LEU A 174 -27.63 29.69 50.51
CA LEU A 174 -28.25 30.34 49.36
C LEU A 174 -27.61 31.72 49.14
N THR A 175 -27.32 32.04 47.89
CA THR A 175 -26.85 33.36 47.47
C THR A 175 -27.83 33.95 46.47
N LEU A 176 -28.01 35.27 46.49
CA LEU A 176 -28.86 35.93 45.49
C LEU A 176 -28.27 35.67 44.09
N SER A 177 -29.12 35.27 43.14
CA SER A 177 -28.68 35.07 41.74
C SER A 177 -28.21 36.38 41.13
N ASN A 178 -27.25 36.31 40.20
CA ASN A 178 -26.87 37.47 39.40
C ASN A 178 -28.07 37.98 38.56
N GLU A 179 -28.06 39.27 38.18
CA GLU A 179 -29.12 39.85 37.36
C GLU A 179 -29.19 39.11 35.99
N VAL A 180 -30.30 38.39 35.76
CA VAL A 180 -30.55 37.61 34.54
C VAL A 180 -31.25 38.49 33.50
N LEU A 181 -31.35 38.02 32.24
CA LEU A 181 -31.96 38.73 31.11
C LEU A 181 -33.33 39.37 31.43
N ASP A 182 -34.21 38.65 32.10
CA ASP A 182 -35.55 39.11 32.46
C ASP A 182 -35.52 40.32 33.41
N GLU A 183 -34.71 40.24 34.46
CA GLU A 183 -34.53 41.30 35.45
C GLU A 183 -33.82 42.53 34.88
N ARG A 184 -32.77 42.33 34.07
CA ARG A 184 -32.08 43.43 33.37
C ARG A 184 -33.03 44.18 32.43
N THR A 185 -33.86 43.42 31.70
CA THR A 185 -34.87 43.98 30.79
C THR A 185 -35.93 44.75 31.58
N LEU A 186 -36.45 44.18 32.67
CA LEU A 186 -37.41 44.86 33.54
C LEU A 186 -36.82 46.16 34.11
N ARG A 187 -35.59 46.11 34.64
CA ARG A 187 -34.90 47.28 35.20
C ARG A 187 -34.75 48.37 34.14
N LYS A 188 -34.39 48.02 32.90
CA LYS A 188 -34.28 48.99 31.81
C LYS A 188 -35.63 49.61 31.43
N LEU A 189 -36.67 48.80 31.22
CA LEU A 189 -38.00 49.30 30.86
C LEU A 189 -38.64 50.09 32.00
N SER A 190 -38.32 49.76 33.26
CA SER A 190 -38.82 50.47 34.44
C SER A 190 -38.31 51.91 34.60
N GLN A 191 -37.32 52.31 33.80
CA GLN A 191 -36.78 53.68 33.77
C GLN A 191 -37.53 54.57 32.76
N GLN A 192 -38.44 54.02 31.96
CA GLN A 192 -39.17 54.77 30.93
C GLN A 192 -40.45 55.36 31.53
N ASP A 193 -40.60 56.69 31.44
CA ASP A 193 -41.69 57.42 32.10
C ASP A 193 -43.09 56.93 31.71
N ASP A 194 -43.27 56.55 30.44
CA ASP A 194 -44.55 56.07 29.92
C ASP A 194 -44.90 54.65 30.43
N VAL A 195 -43.91 53.77 30.59
CA VAL A 195 -44.06 52.45 31.22
C VAL A 195 -44.44 52.61 32.69
N ILE A 196 -43.77 53.51 33.41
CA ILE A 196 -44.06 53.83 34.81
C ILE A 196 -45.50 54.33 34.94
N ALA A 197 -45.90 55.30 34.11
CA ALA A 197 -47.25 55.87 34.14
C ALA A 197 -48.31 54.79 33.88
N ARG A 198 -48.09 53.92 32.90
CA ARG A 198 -49.03 52.84 32.55
C ARG A 198 -49.16 51.79 33.67
N CYS A 199 -48.05 51.37 34.27
CA CYS A 199 -48.06 50.42 35.38
C CYS A 199 -48.67 51.00 36.66
N LYS A 200 -48.61 52.33 36.85
CA LYS A 200 -49.31 53.03 37.95
C LYS A 200 -50.82 53.10 37.72
N ALA A 201 -51.24 53.31 36.47
CA ALA A 201 -52.65 53.46 36.13
C ALA A 201 -53.40 52.11 36.07
N ASP A 202 -52.73 51.04 35.63
CA ASP A 202 -53.35 49.72 35.43
C ASP A 202 -52.46 48.61 36.02
N ARG A 203 -52.94 47.93 37.06
CA ARG A 203 -52.23 46.80 37.69
C ARG A 203 -52.02 45.64 36.72
N SER A 204 -52.91 45.44 35.76
CA SER A 204 -52.74 44.39 34.74
C SER A 204 -51.57 44.69 33.81
N ALA A 205 -51.23 45.97 33.59
CA ALA A 205 -50.04 46.36 32.85
C ALA A 205 -48.75 45.99 33.60
N LEU A 206 -48.72 46.12 34.93
CA LEU A 206 -47.56 45.70 35.73
C LEU A 206 -47.32 44.18 35.66
N LEU A 207 -48.39 43.37 35.70
CA LEU A 207 -48.30 41.92 35.51
C LEU A 207 -47.79 41.59 34.10
N ARG A 208 -48.36 42.24 33.08
CA ARG A 208 -47.95 42.10 31.68
C ARG A 208 -46.49 42.46 31.45
N LEU A 209 -46.01 43.55 32.06
CA LEU A 209 -44.61 43.97 31.95
C LEU A 209 -43.66 42.85 32.38
N TRP A 210 -43.97 42.21 33.51
CA TRP A 210 -43.17 41.09 33.99
C TRP A 210 -43.28 39.86 33.07
N ASP A 211 -44.49 39.51 32.62
CA ASP A 211 -44.71 38.38 31.72
C ASP A 211 -43.93 38.52 30.41
N VAL A 212 -43.85 39.73 29.83
CA VAL A 212 -43.08 39.95 28.59
C VAL A 212 -41.58 39.97 28.83
N CYS A 213 -41.10 40.44 29.99
CA CYS A 213 -39.68 40.39 30.35
C CYS A 213 -39.16 38.95 30.51
N GLN A 214 -40.04 37.99 30.81
CA GLN A 214 -39.69 36.56 30.86
C GLN A 214 -39.52 35.91 29.47
N THR A 215 -39.73 36.64 28.37
CA THR A 215 -39.58 36.10 27.02
C THR A 215 -38.12 35.68 26.79
N PRO A 216 -37.83 34.40 26.50
CA PRO A 216 -36.45 33.95 26.30
C PRO A 216 -35.86 34.53 25.01
N ASP A 217 -34.59 34.93 25.06
CA ASP A 217 -33.83 35.24 23.85
C ASP A 217 -33.18 33.98 23.27
N PHE A 218 -33.94 33.24 22.47
CA PHE A 218 -33.42 32.09 21.74
C PHE A 218 -32.39 32.48 20.66
N ARG A 219 -32.45 33.72 20.16
CA ARG A 219 -31.59 34.21 19.07
C ARG A 219 -30.24 34.71 19.58
N LYS A 220 -30.08 34.89 20.90
CA LYS A 220 -28.87 35.46 21.54
C LYS A 220 -28.48 36.79 20.90
N THR A 221 -29.48 37.65 20.73
CA THR A 221 -29.33 39.02 20.23
C THR A 221 -28.62 39.91 21.25
N THR A 222 -28.35 41.16 20.86
CA THR A 222 -27.86 42.16 21.79
C THR A 222 -28.93 42.47 22.84
N ASP A 223 -28.52 42.85 24.04
CA ASP A 223 -29.46 43.24 25.12
C ASP A 223 -30.42 44.35 24.64
N ASP A 224 -29.94 45.31 23.84
CA ASP A 224 -30.76 46.41 23.29
C ASP A 224 -31.83 45.92 22.31
N ASP A 225 -31.48 45.00 21.40
CA ASP A 225 -32.44 44.45 20.43
C ASP A 225 -33.52 43.62 21.13
N HIS A 226 -33.13 42.82 22.13
CA HIS A 226 -34.07 42.07 22.95
C HIS A 226 -35.01 43.00 23.71
N GLN A 227 -34.49 44.04 24.35
CA GLN A 227 -35.29 45.04 25.07
C GLN A 227 -36.28 45.76 24.15
N ARG A 228 -35.89 46.09 22.92
CA ARG A 228 -36.82 46.68 21.92
C ARG A 228 -37.96 45.74 21.58
N MET A 229 -37.69 44.45 21.37
CA MET A 229 -38.73 43.46 21.11
C MET A 229 -39.68 43.34 22.30
N VAL A 230 -39.15 43.20 23.53
CA VAL A 230 -39.97 43.11 24.75
C VAL A 230 -40.81 44.39 24.94
N ARG A 231 -40.24 45.55 24.61
CA ARG A 231 -40.96 46.84 24.61
C ARG A 231 -42.14 46.84 23.63
N THR A 232 -41.93 46.42 22.38
CA THR A 232 -43.04 46.29 21.41
C THR A 232 -44.13 45.37 21.92
N LEU A 233 -43.76 44.20 22.46
CA LEU A 233 -44.72 43.27 23.06
C LEU A 233 -45.50 43.93 24.20
N PHE A 234 -44.81 44.64 25.10
CA PHE A 234 -45.46 45.37 26.19
C PHE A 234 -46.49 46.39 25.69
N ASP A 235 -46.13 47.19 24.69
CA ASP A 235 -46.99 48.23 24.14
C ASP A 235 -48.27 47.63 23.52
N ASP A 236 -48.14 46.63 22.66
CA ASP A 236 -49.27 45.97 21.99
C ASP A 236 -50.18 45.21 22.98
N LEU A 237 -49.61 44.66 24.05
CA LEU A 237 -50.34 43.87 25.05
C LEU A 237 -51.01 44.71 26.14
N THR A 238 -50.66 45.99 26.24
CA THR A 238 -51.25 46.91 27.22
C THR A 238 -52.10 48.01 26.62
N THR A 239 -52.02 48.21 25.30
CA THR A 239 -52.81 49.21 24.57
C THR A 239 -53.83 48.58 23.63
N GLY A 240 -54.80 49.37 23.16
CA GLY A 240 -55.81 48.92 22.20
C GLY A 240 -56.58 47.67 22.64
N LYS A 241 -56.47 46.59 21.84
CA LYS A 241 -57.14 45.30 22.10
C LYS A 241 -56.43 44.42 23.15
N LYS A 242 -55.32 44.90 23.73
CA LYS A 242 -54.47 44.15 24.69
C LYS A 242 -54.03 42.78 24.17
N ARG A 243 -53.77 42.70 22.87
CA ARG A 243 -53.32 41.50 22.13
C ARG A 243 -52.40 41.94 21.01
N LEU A 244 -51.45 41.10 20.64
CA LEU A 244 -50.57 41.37 19.51
C LEU A 244 -51.39 41.41 18.21
N PRO A 245 -51.15 42.40 17.33
CA PRO A 245 -51.80 42.46 16.04
C PRO A 245 -51.55 41.20 15.21
N GLU A 246 -52.58 40.67 14.54
CA GLU A 246 -52.42 39.50 13.67
C GLU A 246 -51.43 39.77 12.53
N ASP A 247 -51.43 40.99 11.98
CA ASP A 247 -50.48 41.41 10.95
C ASP A 247 -49.04 41.40 11.45
N TRP A 248 -48.81 41.73 12.72
CA TRP A 248 -47.48 41.69 13.31
C TRP A 248 -46.94 40.27 13.34
N ILE A 249 -47.67 39.32 13.94
CA ILE A 249 -47.21 37.91 14.01
C ILE A 249 -47.11 37.29 12.62
N ASN A 250 -48.02 37.63 11.70
CA ASN A 250 -47.97 37.17 10.32
C ASN A 250 -46.71 37.70 9.59
N SER A 251 -46.32 38.95 9.82
CA SER A 251 -45.09 39.51 9.24
C SER A 251 -43.84 38.80 9.78
N GLN A 252 -43.79 38.53 11.09
CA GLN A 252 -42.69 37.80 11.71
C GLN A 252 -42.62 36.35 11.22
N PHE A 253 -43.77 35.69 11.08
CA PHE A 253 -43.86 34.34 10.55
C PHE A 253 -43.36 34.29 9.10
N LYS A 254 -43.86 35.17 8.22
CA LYS A 254 -43.45 35.23 6.81
C LYS A 254 -41.95 35.49 6.64
N ALA A 255 -41.33 36.27 7.52
CA ALA A 255 -39.90 36.50 7.51
C ALA A 255 -39.08 35.23 7.80
N LEU A 256 -39.66 34.29 8.57
CA LEU A 256 -39.02 33.04 8.97
C LEU A 256 -39.44 31.83 8.12
N ASP A 257 -40.55 31.92 7.37
CA ASP A 257 -41.13 30.84 6.56
C ASP A 257 -40.34 30.58 5.26
N ARG A 258 -39.08 30.21 5.44
CA ARG A 258 -38.09 30.03 4.37
C ARG A 258 -37.09 28.96 4.74
N THR A 259 -36.91 28.00 3.85
CA THR A 259 -36.00 26.85 4.02
C THR A 259 -34.70 26.99 3.21
N ASP A 260 -34.47 28.12 2.55
CA ASP A 260 -33.27 28.37 1.76
C ASP A 260 -32.07 28.83 2.60
N GLY A 261 -30.85 28.48 2.17
CA GLY A 261 -29.61 28.90 2.81
C GLY A 261 -28.81 27.75 3.43
N GLU A 262 -27.73 28.13 4.10
CA GLU A 262 -26.80 27.21 4.75
C GLU A 262 -27.25 26.84 6.17
N ILE A 263 -26.57 25.87 6.77
CA ILE A 263 -26.86 25.31 8.10
C ILE A 263 -27.03 26.40 9.16
N ASP A 264 -26.14 27.40 9.19
CA ASP A 264 -26.17 28.46 10.21
C ASP A 264 -27.36 29.40 10.03
N SER A 265 -27.73 29.71 8.78
CA SER A 265 -28.93 30.48 8.46
C SER A 265 -30.20 29.76 8.92
N LEU A 266 -30.28 28.44 8.70
CA LEU A 266 -31.40 27.61 9.15
C LEU A 266 -31.47 27.52 10.68
N ALA A 267 -30.33 27.34 11.36
CA ALA A 267 -30.26 27.31 12.82
C ALA A 267 -30.67 28.67 13.45
N ALA A 268 -30.26 29.79 12.85
CA ALA A 268 -30.67 31.12 13.27
C ALA A 268 -32.19 31.33 13.09
N ARG A 269 -32.75 30.92 11.94
CA ARG A 269 -34.21 30.98 11.71
C ARG A 269 -34.98 30.12 12.71
N LEU A 270 -34.52 28.90 12.97
CA LEU A 270 -35.13 28.00 13.96
C LEU A 270 -35.20 28.65 15.36
N SER A 271 -34.16 29.40 15.75
CA SER A 271 -34.15 30.17 17.00
C SER A 271 -35.20 31.29 17.00
N GLY A 272 -35.40 31.96 15.85
CA GLY A 272 -36.51 32.90 15.66
C GLY A 272 -37.88 32.23 15.78
N VAL A 273 -38.06 31.06 15.16
CA VAL A 273 -39.31 30.29 15.23
C VAL A 273 -39.65 29.91 16.66
N ARG A 274 -38.67 29.51 17.48
CA ARG A 274 -38.89 29.24 18.92
C ARG A 274 -39.43 30.44 19.69
N THR A 275 -39.00 31.65 19.33
CA THR A 275 -39.53 32.89 19.92
C THR A 275 -41.01 33.05 19.56
N LEU A 276 -41.38 32.82 18.30
CA LEU A 276 -42.79 32.84 17.87
C LEU A 276 -43.62 31.71 18.48
N SER A 277 -43.08 30.51 18.58
CA SER A 277 -43.72 29.38 19.24
C SER A 277 -43.99 29.69 20.71
N TYR A 278 -43.03 30.32 21.42
CA TYR A 278 -43.22 30.76 22.79
C TYR A 278 -44.38 31.77 22.91
N ILE A 279 -44.39 32.78 22.05
CA ILE A 279 -45.47 33.78 21.98
C ILE A 279 -46.82 33.12 21.69
N ALA A 280 -46.87 32.17 20.75
CA ALA A 280 -48.09 31.45 20.38
C ALA A 280 -48.61 30.54 21.49
N ASN A 281 -47.74 30.04 22.37
CA ASN A 281 -48.12 29.24 23.53
C ASN A 281 -48.62 30.08 24.72
N ARG A 282 -48.57 31.42 24.63
CA ARG A 282 -49.17 32.27 25.66
C ARG A 282 -50.69 32.34 25.50
N PRO A 283 -51.47 32.16 26.58
CA PRO A 283 -52.91 31.92 26.50
C PRO A 283 -53.71 33.11 25.95
N ASP A 284 -53.27 34.34 26.23
CA ASP A 284 -54.02 35.57 25.98
C ASP A 284 -53.24 36.62 25.14
N TRP A 285 -52.11 36.25 24.54
CA TRP A 285 -51.29 37.20 23.75
C TRP A 285 -51.80 37.39 22.33
N LEU A 286 -52.41 36.35 21.74
CA LEU A 286 -52.90 36.34 20.36
C LEU A 286 -54.41 36.15 20.33
N ALA A 287 -55.08 36.60 19.28
CA ALA A 287 -56.51 36.36 19.10
C ALA A 287 -56.85 34.87 18.90
N ASN A 288 -56.02 34.15 18.14
CA ASN A 288 -56.16 32.72 17.88
C ASN A 288 -54.88 31.93 18.19
N PRO A 289 -54.58 31.63 19.47
CA PRO A 289 -53.35 30.94 19.87
C PRO A 289 -53.22 29.54 19.24
N ALA A 290 -54.32 28.76 19.17
CA ALA A 290 -54.30 27.39 18.65
C ALA A 290 -53.88 27.33 17.18
N HIS A 291 -54.36 28.26 16.35
CA HIS A 291 -53.92 28.38 14.96
C HIS A 291 -52.40 28.63 14.87
N TRP A 292 -51.91 29.64 15.59
CA TRP A 292 -50.49 30.01 15.55
C TRP A 292 -49.57 28.95 16.15
N GLN A 293 -50.01 28.20 17.17
CA GLN A 293 -49.28 27.05 17.70
C GLN A 293 -49.10 25.96 16.64
N GLY A 294 -50.16 25.64 15.89
CA GLY A 294 -50.10 24.67 14.80
C GLY A 294 -49.15 25.11 13.68
N VAL A 295 -49.29 26.36 13.24
CA VAL A 295 -48.51 26.92 12.13
C VAL A 295 -47.03 27.09 12.48
N THR A 296 -46.70 27.59 13.68
CA THR A 296 -45.31 27.71 14.15
C THR A 296 -44.65 26.35 14.36
N ARG A 297 -45.38 25.35 14.87
CA ARG A 297 -44.89 23.96 15.00
C ARG A 297 -44.59 23.33 13.64
N GLN A 298 -45.47 23.48 12.67
CA GLN A 298 -45.24 22.99 11.30
C GLN A 298 -44.03 23.66 10.65
N LEU A 299 -43.82 24.95 10.90
CA LEU A 299 -42.63 25.66 10.42
C LEU A 299 -41.36 25.15 11.13
N GLU A 300 -41.40 24.95 12.44
CA GLU A 300 -40.29 24.38 13.21
C GLU A 300 -39.89 22.99 12.67
N ASP A 301 -40.88 22.12 12.43
CA ASP A 301 -40.66 20.79 11.86
C ASP A 301 -40.03 20.87 10.46
N ARG A 302 -40.56 21.70 9.56
CA ARG A 302 -40.01 21.89 8.20
C ARG A 302 -38.56 22.39 8.21
N ILE A 303 -38.25 23.44 8.99
CA ILE A 303 -36.88 23.96 9.10
C ILE A 303 -35.96 22.91 9.72
N SER A 304 -36.43 22.17 10.73
CA SER A 304 -35.66 21.10 11.39
C SER A 304 -35.31 19.95 10.45
N ASP A 305 -36.26 19.55 9.59
CA ASP A 305 -36.06 18.49 8.60
C ASP A 305 -35.09 18.94 7.50
N THR A 306 -35.25 20.16 6.95
CA THR A 306 -34.28 20.70 5.98
C THR A 306 -32.89 20.85 6.60
N LEU A 307 -32.79 21.30 7.86
CA LEU A 307 -31.52 21.40 8.57
C LEU A 307 -30.86 20.01 8.73
N HIS A 308 -31.64 18.98 9.05
CA HIS A 308 -31.17 17.61 9.11
C HIS A 308 -30.60 17.14 7.77
N GLU A 309 -31.34 17.35 6.67
CA GLU A 309 -30.89 16.99 5.32
C GLU A 309 -29.58 17.71 4.93
N LYS A 310 -29.46 19.00 5.26
CA LYS A 310 -28.23 19.79 5.01
C LYS A 310 -27.04 19.28 5.84
N LEU A 311 -27.27 18.94 7.10
CA LEU A 311 -26.25 18.33 7.96
C LEU A 311 -25.78 16.98 7.38
N MET A 312 -26.70 16.12 6.94
CA MET A 312 -26.35 14.86 6.28
C MET A 312 -25.53 15.10 5.02
N ALA A 313 -26.00 15.97 4.12
CA ALA A 313 -25.32 16.24 2.86
C ALA A 313 -23.89 16.80 3.06
N ARG A 314 -23.69 17.59 4.12
CA ARG A 314 -22.39 18.19 4.43
C ARG A 314 -21.45 17.25 5.18
N PHE A 315 -21.95 16.42 6.11
CA PHE A 315 -21.10 15.68 7.04
C PHE A 315 -21.12 14.15 6.85
N ILE A 316 -21.86 13.65 5.86
CA ILE A 316 -21.95 12.21 5.56
C ILE A 316 -21.72 11.98 4.06
N ASP A 317 -20.68 11.21 3.74
CA ASP A 317 -20.54 10.58 2.44
C ASP A 317 -21.14 9.17 2.51
N ARG A 318 -22.35 9.02 1.94
CA ARG A 318 -23.11 7.76 1.99
C ARG A 318 -22.34 6.60 1.36
N ARG A 319 -21.60 6.82 0.27
CA ARG A 319 -20.86 5.75 -0.42
C ARG A 319 -19.69 5.26 0.44
N THR A 320 -18.94 6.20 1.01
CA THR A 320 -17.81 5.87 1.90
C THR A 320 -18.30 5.26 3.22
N SER A 321 -19.42 5.74 3.77
CA SER A 321 -20.00 5.22 5.02
C SER A 321 -20.49 3.77 4.87
N VAL A 322 -21.18 3.45 3.76
CA VAL A 322 -21.60 2.06 3.45
C VAL A 322 -20.40 1.14 3.27
N LEU A 323 -19.38 1.58 2.51
CA LEU A 323 -18.16 0.79 2.30
C LEU A 323 -17.41 0.53 3.62
N MET A 324 -17.30 1.51 4.51
CA MET A 324 -16.65 1.36 5.82
C MET A 324 -17.45 0.45 6.77
N ARG A 325 -18.79 0.49 6.70
CA ARG A 325 -19.67 -0.42 7.43
C ARG A 325 -19.42 -1.88 7.01
N GLN A 326 -19.43 -2.15 5.71
CA GLN A 326 -19.21 -3.49 5.14
C GLN A 326 -17.79 -4.01 5.40
N LEU A 327 -16.78 -3.15 5.40
CA LEU A 327 -15.40 -3.49 5.77
C LEU A 327 -15.22 -3.85 7.26
N GLY A 328 -16.12 -3.36 8.10
CA GLY A 328 -16.05 -3.51 9.55
C GLY A 328 -16.91 -4.63 10.13
N GLU A 329 -17.89 -5.15 9.38
CA GLU A 329 -18.64 -6.35 9.73
C GLU A 329 -17.75 -7.58 9.52
N ARG A 330 -17.58 -8.37 10.59
CA ARG A 330 -16.70 -9.54 10.67
C ARG A 330 -17.26 -10.79 9.96
N GLU A 331 -18.26 -10.64 9.09
CA GLU A 331 -18.77 -11.79 8.35
C GLU A 331 -17.81 -12.18 7.22
N VAL A 332 -17.62 -13.48 7.10
CA VAL A 332 -16.75 -14.13 6.13
C VAL A 332 -17.18 -13.66 4.74
N MET A 333 -16.44 -12.71 4.17
CA MET A 333 -16.59 -12.28 2.79
C MET A 333 -16.49 -13.51 1.88
N LEU A 334 -17.62 -13.95 1.35
CA LEU A 334 -17.69 -14.93 0.27
C LEU A 334 -17.28 -14.20 -1.02
N ALA A 335 -15.97 -14.10 -1.27
CA ALA A 335 -15.50 -13.77 -2.60
C ALA A 335 -15.73 -14.97 -3.52
N GLY A 336 -16.56 -14.76 -4.54
CA GLY A 336 -16.71 -15.70 -5.64
C GLY A 336 -15.58 -15.47 -6.64
N VAL A 337 -14.69 -16.44 -6.81
CA VAL A 337 -13.76 -16.45 -7.95
C VAL A 337 -14.43 -17.20 -9.09
N SER A 338 -14.75 -16.47 -10.15
CA SER A 338 -15.34 -17.04 -11.36
C SER A 338 -14.33 -17.94 -12.10
N PRO A 339 -14.80 -18.90 -12.94
CA PRO A 339 -13.92 -19.80 -13.69
C PRO A 339 -12.96 -19.09 -14.64
N ASP A 340 -13.32 -17.89 -15.09
CA ASP A 340 -12.50 -17.01 -15.92
C ASP A 340 -11.41 -16.26 -15.14
N GLY A 341 -11.36 -16.40 -13.80
CA GLY A 341 -10.39 -15.72 -12.95
C GLY A 341 -10.84 -14.37 -12.40
N ALA A 342 -12.06 -13.90 -12.71
CA ALA A 342 -12.60 -12.68 -12.11
C ALA A 342 -12.89 -12.90 -10.62
N VAL A 343 -12.33 -12.04 -9.76
CA VAL A 343 -12.63 -12.04 -8.33
C VAL A 343 -13.78 -11.07 -8.10
N THR A 344 -14.91 -11.58 -7.63
CA THR A 344 -16.07 -10.76 -7.27
C THR A 344 -16.27 -10.74 -5.77
N VAL A 345 -16.59 -9.55 -5.23
CA VAL A 345 -17.02 -9.36 -3.85
C VAL A 345 -18.41 -8.71 -3.91
N GLU A 346 -19.43 -9.41 -3.41
CA GLU A 346 -20.85 -8.96 -3.45
C GLU A 346 -21.29 -8.45 -4.83
N GLY A 347 -20.96 -9.19 -5.90
CA GLY A 347 -21.36 -8.88 -7.28
C GLY A 347 -20.50 -7.85 -8.03
N HIS A 348 -19.48 -7.27 -7.39
CA HIS A 348 -18.56 -6.33 -8.03
C HIS A 348 -17.20 -6.98 -8.29
N VAL A 349 -16.65 -6.79 -9.50
CA VAL A 349 -15.30 -7.26 -9.85
C VAL A 349 -14.28 -6.38 -9.14
N VAL A 350 -13.41 -7.00 -8.33
CA VAL A 350 -12.35 -6.30 -7.56
C VAL A 350 -10.95 -6.54 -8.12
N GLY A 351 -10.83 -7.43 -9.10
CA GLY A 351 -9.58 -7.78 -9.75
C GLY A 351 -9.63 -9.15 -10.40
N HIS A 352 -8.47 -9.60 -10.86
CA HIS A 352 -8.33 -10.85 -11.60
C HIS A 352 -7.24 -11.74 -10.98
N LEU A 353 -7.51 -13.04 -10.90
CA LEU A 353 -6.64 -14.05 -10.31
C LEU A 353 -6.20 -15.06 -11.38
N ALA A 354 -5.00 -14.88 -11.91
CA ALA A 354 -4.36 -15.78 -12.88
C ALA A 354 -3.32 -16.67 -12.17
N GLY A 355 -3.51 -18.00 -12.20
CA GLY A 355 -2.70 -18.94 -11.43
C GLY A 355 -2.71 -18.63 -9.93
N VAL A 356 -1.56 -18.18 -9.41
CA VAL A 356 -1.35 -17.76 -8.00
C VAL A 356 -1.14 -16.24 -7.85
N THR A 357 -1.29 -15.47 -8.93
CA THR A 357 -1.07 -14.02 -8.96
C THR A 357 -2.40 -13.26 -9.00
N PHE A 358 -2.60 -12.36 -8.04
CA PHE A 358 -3.76 -11.47 -8.01
C PHE A 358 -3.39 -10.07 -8.52
N THR A 359 -4.14 -9.60 -9.51
CA THR A 359 -4.01 -8.26 -10.08
C THR A 359 -5.26 -7.44 -9.72
N PRO A 360 -5.14 -6.42 -8.84
CA PRO A 360 -6.28 -5.58 -8.45
C PRO A 360 -6.72 -4.66 -9.60
N GLU A 361 -8.01 -4.36 -9.68
CA GLU A 361 -8.55 -3.37 -10.61
C GLU A 361 -8.32 -1.94 -10.09
N LYS A 362 -8.16 -0.96 -10.99
CA LYS A 362 -7.91 0.44 -10.60
C LYS A 362 -9.22 1.10 -10.15
N GLY A 363 -9.24 1.57 -8.89
CA GLY A 363 -10.36 2.35 -8.34
C GLY A 363 -10.42 3.78 -8.88
N ALA A 364 -11.56 4.47 -8.69
CA ALA A 364 -11.75 5.84 -9.16
C ALA A 364 -11.06 6.89 -8.25
N SER A 365 -10.66 6.51 -7.03
CA SER A 365 -9.87 7.34 -6.12
C SER A 365 -8.78 6.55 -5.40
N ALA A 366 -7.73 7.23 -4.92
CA ALA A 366 -6.61 6.60 -4.22
C ALA A 366 -6.99 5.93 -2.88
N LEU A 367 -8.05 6.41 -2.21
CA LEU A 367 -8.55 5.82 -0.97
C LEU A 367 -9.40 4.57 -1.25
N GLU A 368 -10.21 4.62 -2.30
CA GLU A 368 -10.99 3.49 -2.81
C GLU A 368 -10.07 2.37 -3.29
N GLU A 369 -9.00 2.71 -4.03
CA GLU A 369 -7.97 1.75 -4.45
C GLU A 369 -7.33 1.04 -3.25
N LYS A 370 -7.03 1.77 -2.16
CA LYS A 370 -6.43 1.20 -0.95
C LYS A 370 -7.42 0.32 -0.17
N ALA A 371 -8.68 0.71 -0.10
CA ALA A 371 -9.72 -0.05 0.59
C ALA A 371 -10.09 -1.32 -0.18
N LEU A 372 -10.31 -1.23 -1.49
CA LEU A 372 -10.53 -2.36 -2.39
C LEU A 372 -9.36 -3.35 -2.35
N ARG A 373 -8.12 -2.85 -2.43
CA ARG A 373 -6.93 -3.71 -2.36
C ARG A 373 -6.87 -4.49 -1.05
N ASN A 374 -7.17 -3.86 0.08
CA ASN A 374 -7.17 -4.55 1.38
C ASN A 374 -8.33 -5.55 1.52
N ALA A 375 -9.51 -5.23 0.99
CA ALA A 375 -10.65 -6.15 0.97
C ALA A 375 -10.37 -7.36 0.08
N ALA A 376 -9.89 -7.12 -1.14
CA ALA A 376 -9.55 -8.17 -2.10
C ALA A 376 -8.44 -9.09 -1.56
N VAL A 377 -7.39 -8.54 -0.93
CA VAL A 377 -6.33 -9.35 -0.31
C VAL A 377 -6.87 -10.27 0.80
N ARG A 378 -7.82 -9.78 1.62
CA ARG A 378 -8.46 -10.60 2.66
C ARG A 378 -9.38 -11.67 2.07
N ALA A 379 -10.15 -11.33 1.04
CA ALA A 379 -11.13 -12.23 0.45
C ALA A 379 -10.47 -13.30 -0.44
N VAL A 380 -9.38 -12.96 -1.13
CA VAL A 380 -8.64 -13.88 -2.02
C VAL A 380 -7.65 -14.75 -1.23
N GLY A 381 -7.29 -14.38 0.00
CA GLY A 381 -6.33 -15.09 0.85
C GLY A 381 -6.58 -16.61 0.97
N PRO A 382 -7.79 -17.07 1.33
CA PRO A 382 -8.11 -18.50 1.42
C PRO A 382 -7.99 -19.24 0.08
N GLU A 383 -8.46 -18.64 -1.01
CA GLU A 383 -8.38 -19.25 -2.35
C GLU A 383 -6.94 -19.34 -2.84
N ILE A 384 -6.12 -18.31 -2.61
CA ILE A 384 -4.67 -18.38 -2.90
C ILE A 384 -4.01 -19.46 -2.06
N ALA A 385 -4.33 -19.58 -0.77
CA ALA A 385 -3.79 -20.65 0.06
C ALA A 385 -4.17 -22.04 -0.47
N ARG A 386 -5.41 -22.22 -0.93
CA ARG A 386 -5.88 -23.46 -1.56
C ARG A 386 -5.13 -23.76 -2.86
N ARG A 387 -4.98 -22.78 -3.76
CA ARG A 387 -4.24 -22.93 -5.03
C ARG A 387 -2.76 -23.22 -4.81
N LEU A 388 -2.10 -22.54 -3.88
CA LEU A 388 -0.71 -22.82 -3.50
C LEU A 388 -0.54 -24.22 -2.92
N GLY A 389 -1.50 -24.67 -2.10
CA GLY A 389 -1.54 -26.02 -1.57
C GLY A 389 -1.68 -27.08 -2.67
N ALA A 390 -2.57 -26.83 -3.65
CA ALA A 390 -2.73 -27.70 -4.82
C ALA A 390 -1.44 -27.76 -5.65
N LEU A 391 -0.88 -26.61 -6.02
CA LEU A 391 0.38 -26.52 -6.76
C LEU A 391 1.49 -27.32 -6.06
N ALA A 392 1.63 -27.17 -4.73
CA ALA A 392 2.66 -27.88 -3.97
C ALA A 392 2.53 -29.42 -3.99
N ALA A 393 1.36 -29.96 -4.31
CA ALA A 393 1.06 -31.40 -4.28
C ALA A 393 1.01 -32.06 -5.67
N GLU A 394 1.10 -31.28 -6.75
CA GLU A 394 0.91 -31.78 -8.12
C GLU A 394 2.12 -32.55 -8.67
N PRO A 395 1.93 -33.52 -9.60
CA PRO A 395 3.01 -34.21 -10.29
C PRO A 395 3.67 -33.33 -11.36
N ASP A 396 4.79 -33.78 -11.93
CA ASP A 396 5.61 -32.99 -12.88
C ASP A 396 4.87 -32.72 -14.21
N ASP A 397 3.88 -33.54 -14.58
CA ASP A 397 3.05 -33.39 -15.78
C ASP A 397 2.11 -32.17 -15.73
N ALA A 398 1.82 -31.65 -14.53
CA ALA A 398 1.06 -30.43 -14.35
C ALA A 398 1.88 -29.16 -14.63
N PHE A 399 3.20 -29.29 -14.82
CA PHE A 399 4.13 -28.17 -15.01
C PHE A 399 4.76 -28.17 -16.40
N ALA A 400 5.07 -26.98 -16.89
CA ALA A 400 5.84 -26.81 -18.12
C ALA A 400 6.83 -25.64 -18.00
N LEU A 401 7.98 -25.76 -18.65
CA LEU A 401 8.99 -24.70 -18.69
C LEU A 401 9.00 -24.06 -20.09
N ASN A 402 8.67 -22.77 -20.15
CA ASN A 402 8.68 -22.02 -21.40
C ASN A 402 10.10 -21.54 -21.75
N PRO A 403 10.38 -21.29 -23.06
CA PRO A 403 11.66 -20.73 -23.52
C PRO A 403 12.05 -19.39 -22.87
N ASP A 404 11.05 -18.64 -22.40
CA ASP A 404 11.20 -17.36 -21.70
C ASP A 404 11.49 -17.50 -20.21
N SER A 405 11.84 -18.70 -19.74
CA SER A 405 12.17 -19.00 -18.33
C SER A 405 10.97 -18.87 -17.37
N ALA A 406 9.75 -18.89 -17.91
CA ALA A 406 8.50 -18.94 -17.14
C ALA A 406 8.10 -20.39 -16.86
N ILE A 407 7.63 -20.65 -15.65
CA ILE A 407 7.16 -21.94 -15.18
C ILE A 407 5.64 -21.89 -15.15
N LEU A 408 5.02 -22.69 -16.02
CA LEU A 408 3.57 -22.83 -16.11
C LEU A 408 3.10 -23.94 -15.17
N TRP A 409 1.94 -23.73 -14.56
CA TRP A 409 1.15 -24.73 -13.83
C TRP A 409 -0.24 -24.77 -14.46
N ARG A 410 -0.62 -25.91 -15.05
CA ARG A 410 -1.88 -26.09 -15.79
C ARG A 410 -2.13 -25.00 -16.86
N GLY A 411 -1.07 -24.55 -17.53
CA GLY A 411 -1.11 -23.52 -18.57
C GLY A 411 -0.99 -22.07 -18.08
N GLU A 412 -1.05 -21.83 -16.76
CA GLU A 412 -0.94 -20.49 -16.16
C GLU A 412 0.45 -20.24 -15.58
N ILE A 413 0.98 -19.01 -15.65
CA ILE A 413 2.31 -18.72 -15.11
C ILE A 413 2.28 -18.72 -13.58
N ALA A 414 3.02 -19.63 -12.96
CA ALA A 414 3.13 -19.75 -11.50
C ALA A 414 4.47 -19.24 -10.95
N GLY A 415 5.54 -19.30 -11.75
CA GLY A 415 6.88 -18.94 -11.31
C GLY A 415 7.78 -18.55 -12.46
N VAL A 416 8.98 -18.08 -12.12
CA VAL A 416 10.06 -17.83 -13.08
C VAL A 416 11.37 -18.40 -12.54
N VAL A 417 12.28 -18.81 -13.43
CA VAL A 417 13.62 -19.25 -13.03
C VAL A 417 14.42 -18.05 -12.49
N ARG A 418 15.17 -18.24 -11.40
CA ARG A 418 16.03 -17.20 -10.81
C ARG A 418 17.32 -17.03 -11.66
N PRO A 419 17.72 -15.79 -11.96
CA PRO A 419 18.94 -15.54 -12.74
C PRO A 419 20.21 -15.81 -11.91
N GLY A 420 21.32 -16.04 -12.60
CA GLY A 420 22.66 -16.09 -11.99
C GLY A 420 23.04 -17.40 -11.29
N LEU A 421 22.17 -18.41 -11.29
CA LEU A 421 22.44 -19.71 -10.67
C LEU A 421 23.15 -20.70 -11.62
N PRO A 422 23.81 -21.75 -11.09
CA PRO A 422 24.35 -22.84 -11.91
C PRO A 422 23.24 -23.59 -12.66
N LEU A 423 23.50 -23.99 -13.91
CA LEU A 423 22.52 -24.70 -14.77
C LEU A 423 22.01 -26.01 -14.16
N LEU A 424 22.86 -26.72 -13.41
CA LEU A 424 22.53 -27.99 -12.76
C LEU A 424 21.90 -27.81 -11.37
N SER A 425 21.72 -26.57 -10.91
CA SER A 425 21.07 -26.25 -9.63
C SER A 425 20.14 -25.05 -9.80
N PRO A 426 19.15 -25.15 -10.70
CA PRO A 426 18.20 -24.06 -10.92
C PRO A 426 17.31 -23.87 -9.69
N ARG A 427 16.85 -22.63 -9.49
CA ARG A 427 15.84 -22.31 -8.48
C ARG A 427 14.74 -21.49 -9.12
N ALA A 428 13.51 -21.74 -8.69
CA ALA A 428 12.35 -20.97 -9.05
C ALA A 428 12.21 -19.75 -8.13
N ARG A 429 11.48 -18.77 -8.61
CA ARG A 429 10.85 -17.72 -7.82
C ARG A 429 9.36 -17.80 -8.09
N LEU A 430 8.59 -18.09 -7.05
CA LEU A 430 7.13 -18.09 -7.12
C LEU A 430 6.62 -16.67 -7.43
N LEU A 431 5.62 -16.55 -8.30
CA LEU A 431 4.94 -15.28 -8.59
C LEU A 431 3.77 -15.05 -7.64
N GLY A 432 3.43 -13.77 -7.43
CA GLY A 432 2.42 -13.33 -6.46
C GLY A 432 2.98 -13.28 -5.03
N GLU A 433 2.51 -12.35 -4.19
CA GLU A 433 3.02 -12.13 -2.81
C GLU A 433 2.04 -12.58 -1.70
N LEU A 434 0.84 -13.01 -2.08
CA LEU A 434 -0.23 -13.33 -1.14
C LEU A 434 -0.18 -14.79 -0.68
N GLY A 435 -0.79 -15.06 0.48
CA GLY A 435 -0.93 -16.39 1.08
C GLY A 435 0.02 -16.64 2.26
N PRO A 436 -0.23 -17.68 3.08
CA PRO A 436 0.61 -18.01 4.24
C PRO A 436 2.03 -18.39 3.82
N ALA A 437 3.04 -17.86 4.52
CA ALA A 437 4.46 -18.06 4.20
C ALA A 437 4.85 -19.54 4.06
N ALA A 438 4.38 -20.40 4.98
CA ALA A 438 4.68 -21.83 4.96
C ALA A 438 4.12 -22.55 3.73
N VAL A 439 2.97 -22.14 3.20
CA VAL A 439 2.37 -22.75 2.00
C VAL A 439 3.08 -22.25 0.74
N ARG A 440 3.43 -20.96 0.71
CA ARG A 440 4.23 -20.37 -0.38
C ARG A 440 5.60 -21.03 -0.50
N GLU A 441 6.28 -21.27 0.62
CA GLU A 441 7.58 -21.95 0.63
C GLU A 441 7.48 -23.39 0.09
N ARG A 442 6.40 -24.13 0.43
CA ARG A 442 6.16 -25.46 -0.15
C ARG A 442 5.92 -25.40 -1.67
N ALA A 443 5.12 -24.44 -2.13
CA ALA A 443 4.88 -24.23 -3.56
C ALA A 443 6.18 -23.90 -4.30
N GLU A 444 7.02 -23.02 -3.75
CA GLU A 444 8.33 -22.69 -4.35
C GLU A 444 9.28 -23.88 -4.37
N ARG A 445 9.37 -24.66 -3.27
CA ARG A 445 10.14 -25.92 -3.25
C ARG A 445 9.65 -26.93 -4.28
N ARG A 446 8.35 -26.95 -4.57
CA ARG A 446 7.78 -27.83 -5.61
C ARG A 446 8.22 -27.41 -7.00
N LEU A 447 8.24 -26.10 -7.29
CA LEU A 447 8.78 -25.56 -8.53
C LEU A 447 10.29 -25.84 -8.67
N ASP A 448 11.05 -25.70 -7.58
CA ASP A 448 12.48 -26.09 -7.55
C ASP A 448 12.66 -27.57 -7.92
N ALA A 449 11.84 -28.46 -7.37
CA ALA A 449 11.89 -29.88 -7.69
C ALA A 449 11.60 -30.15 -9.17
N PHE A 450 10.59 -29.49 -9.75
CA PHE A 450 10.29 -29.60 -11.18
C PHE A 450 11.48 -29.14 -12.04
N LEU A 451 12.07 -27.97 -11.74
CA LEU A 451 13.24 -27.48 -12.48
C LEU A 451 14.45 -28.42 -12.36
N ALA A 452 14.64 -29.04 -11.20
CA ALA A 452 15.68 -30.03 -10.99
C ALA A 452 15.44 -31.29 -11.85
N THR A 453 14.20 -31.78 -11.92
CA THR A 453 13.82 -32.90 -12.81
C THR A 453 14.10 -32.57 -14.28
N GLU A 454 13.71 -31.37 -14.74
CA GLU A 454 13.93 -30.93 -16.12
C GLU A 454 15.42 -30.80 -16.45
N ALA A 455 16.22 -30.24 -15.53
CA ALA A 455 17.67 -30.18 -15.67
C ALA A 455 18.28 -31.59 -15.70
N ASP A 456 17.83 -32.52 -14.84
CA ASP A 456 18.31 -33.90 -14.81
C ASP A 456 17.99 -34.66 -16.09
N ARG A 457 16.81 -34.41 -16.66
CA ARG A 457 16.33 -35.07 -17.88
C ARG A 457 17.07 -34.58 -19.11
N HIS A 458 17.13 -33.25 -19.31
CA HIS A 458 17.63 -32.66 -20.55
C HIS A 458 19.13 -32.33 -20.50
N LEU A 459 19.70 -32.14 -19.31
CA LEU A 459 21.13 -31.87 -19.10
C LEU A 459 21.86 -33.07 -18.46
N ALA A 460 21.31 -34.28 -18.60
CA ALA A 460 21.89 -35.53 -18.08
C ALA A 460 23.40 -35.71 -18.36
N PRO A 461 23.95 -35.34 -19.54
CA PRO A 461 25.39 -35.44 -19.81
C PRO A 461 26.24 -34.56 -18.88
N LEU A 462 25.79 -33.34 -18.57
CA LEU A 462 26.45 -32.46 -17.61
C LEU A 462 26.34 -33.04 -16.20
N ARG A 463 25.18 -33.58 -15.81
CA ARG A 463 25.01 -34.25 -14.51
C ARG A 463 25.92 -35.47 -14.36
N LYS A 464 26.10 -36.27 -15.41
CA LYS A 464 27.05 -37.39 -15.42
C LYS A 464 28.48 -36.91 -15.18
N LEU A 465 28.88 -35.81 -15.82
CA LEU A 465 30.21 -35.21 -15.65
C LEU A 465 30.40 -34.63 -14.23
N GLU A 466 29.39 -33.97 -13.67
CA GLU A 466 29.37 -33.46 -12.29
C GLU A 466 29.53 -34.60 -11.27
N ARG A 467 28.79 -35.70 -11.44
CA ARG A 467 28.91 -36.89 -10.57
C ARG A 467 30.30 -37.53 -10.64
N ALA A 468 30.91 -37.64 -11.82
CA ALA A 468 32.26 -38.17 -11.97
C ALA A 468 33.33 -37.29 -11.30
N LEU A 469 33.14 -35.97 -11.30
CA LEU A 469 34.00 -35.03 -10.55
C LEU A 469 33.84 -35.18 -9.04
N ALA A 470 32.61 -35.31 -8.55
CA ALA A 470 32.31 -35.49 -7.14
C ALA A 470 32.81 -36.85 -6.62
N GLY A 471 32.64 -37.92 -7.40
CA GLY A 471 33.07 -39.29 -7.08
C GLY A 471 34.57 -39.54 -7.18
N GLY A 472 35.36 -38.55 -7.61
CA GLY A 472 36.82 -38.67 -7.68
C GLY A 472 37.36 -39.55 -8.82
N GLU A 473 36.52 -39.90 -9.79
CA GLU A 473 36.88 -40.65 -11.01
C GLU A 473 37.87 -39.85 -11.89
N LEU A 474 37.77 -38.52 -11.83
CA LEU A 474 38.65 -37.59 -12.54
C LEU A 474 39.65 -36.95 -11.58
N ARG A 475 40.94 -37.10 -11.89
CA ARG A 475 42.07 -36.51 -11.17
C ARG A 475 42.96 -35.71 -12.13
N GLY A 476 43.73 -34.76 -11.62
CA GLY A 476 44.69 -33.98 -12.43
C GLY A 476 44.05 -33.17 -13.57
N LEU A 477 44.63 -33.26 -14.77
CA LEU A 477 44.22 -32.48 -15.95
C LEU A 477 42.77 -32.75 -16.39
N PRO A 478 42.28 -34.01 -16.51
CA PRO A 478 40.87 -34.29 -16.80
C PRO A 478 39.88 -33.63 -15.84
N ARG A 479 40.23 -33.56 -14.55
CA ARG A 479 39.40 -32.89 -13.52
C ARG A 479 39.24 -31.40 -13.83
N GLY A 480 40.34 -30.72 -14.14
CA GLY A 480 40.32 -29.29 -14.49
C GLY A 480 39.59 -28.99 -15.79
N LEU A 481 39.74 -29.84 -16.81
CA LEU A 481 38.99 -29.74 -18.06
C LEU A 481 37.48 -29.94 -17.86
N ALA A 482 37.10 -30.95 -17.08
CA ALA A 482 35.69 -31.22 -16.77
C ALA A 482 35.04 -30.08 -15.96
N HIS A 483 35.76 -29.48 -15.01
CA HIS A 483 35.26 -28.31 -14.27
C HIS A 483 34.95 -27.13 -15.20
N ARG A 484 35.91 -26.74 -16.05
CA ARG A 484 35.70 -25.66 -17.04
C ARG A 484 34.56 -25.99 -18.01
N LEU A 485 34.41 -27.26 -18.39
CA LEU A 485 33.36 -27.68 -19.31
C LEU A 485 31.97 -27.57 -18.66
N LEU A 486 31.85 -27.89 -17.38
CA LEU A 486 30.61 -27.68 -16.60
C LEU A 486 30.28 -26.19 -16.46
N GLU A 487 31.27 -25.37 -16.10
CA GLU A 487 31.08 -23.91 -15.96
C GLU A 487 30.65 -23.26 -17.28
N ALA A 488 31.19 -23.75 -18.39
CA ALA A 488 30.85 -23.28 -19.73
C ALA A 488 29.61 -23.95 -20.32
N ALA A 489 28.80 -24.70 -19.56
CA ALA A 489 27.58 -25.34 -20.09
C ALA A 489 27.81 -26.38 -21.21
N GLY A 490 28.99 -27.00 -21.26
CA GLY A 490 29.26 -28.17 -22.11
C GLY A 490 30.03 -27.90 -23.40
N VAL A 491 30.46 -26.65 -23.67
CA VAL A 491 31.27 -26.30 -24.84
C VAL A 491 32.43 -25.38 -24.45
N LEU A 492 33.63 -25.71 -24.91
CA LEU A 492 34.83 -24.89 -24.76
C LEU A 492 35.57 -24.72 -26.09
N ASP A 493 36.23 -23.58 -26.24
CA ASP A 493 37.25 -23.40 -27.28
C ASP A 493 38.43 -24.33 -26.99
N LYS A 494 38.82 -25.13 -27.97
CA LYS A 494 39.96 -26.03 -27.84
C LYS A 494 41.30 -25.30 -27.80
N ARG A 495 41.43 -24.16 -28.49
CA ARG A 495 42.73 -23.50 -28.71
C ARG A 495 43.46 -23.14 -27.41
N PRO A 496 42.82 -22.51 -26.41
CA PRO A 496 43.49 -22.22 -25.13
C PRO A 496 43.85 -23.49 -24.34
N LEU A 497 43.22 -24.62 -24.66
CA LEU A 497 43.36 -25.89 -23.95
C LEU A 497 44.38 -26.83 -24.62
N ASP A 498 44.92 -26.48 -25.78
CA ASP A 498 45.80 -27.37 -26.57
C ASP A 498 47.02 -27.89 -25.79
N PRO A 499 47.74 -27.10 -24.96
CA PRO A 499 48.85 -27.62 -24.15
C PRO A 499 48.40 -28.71 -23.18
N GLU A 500 47.28 -28.50 -22.50
CA GLU A 500 46.71 -29.44 -21.53
C GLU A 500 46.19 -30.69 -22.24
N LEU A 501 45.47 -30.52 -23.35
CA LEU A 501 44.96 -31.63 -24.15
C LEU A 501 46.09 -32.49 -24.72
N LYS A 502 47.23 -31.91 -25.11
CA LYS A 502 48.42 -32.64 -25.56
C LYS A 502 49.11 -33.39 -24.42
N ALA A 503 49.05 -32.87 -23.20
CA ALA A 503 49.61 -33.51 -22.01
C ALA A 503 48.76 -34.69 -21.48
N LEU A 504 47.49 -34.80 -21.89
CA LEU A 504 46.63 -35.92 -21.51
C LEU A 504 47.17 -37.26 -22.04
N SER A 505 47.29 -38.22 -21.14
CA SER A 505 47.57 -39.63 -21.46
C SER A 505 46.41 -40.27 -22.24
N GLN A 506 46.68 -41.40 -22.89
CA GLN A 506 45.66 -42.14 -23.63
C GLN A 506 44.55 -42.69 -22.71
N ALA A 507 44.87 -43.05 -21.47
CA ALA A 507 43.90 -43.51 -20.50
C ALA A 507 42.93 -42.37 -20.10
N GLU A 508 43.47 -41.19 -19.78
CA GLU A 508 42.67 -40.01 -19.43
C GLU A 508 41.76 -39.55 -20.57
N ARG A 509 42.23 -39.62 -21.83
CA ARG A 509 41.41 -39.34 -23.01
C ARG A 509 40.25 -40.33 -23.15
N ARG A 510 40.48 -41.61 -22.86
CA ARG A 510 39.42 -42.64 -22.87
C ARG A 510 38.40 -42.37 -21.77
N THR A 511 38.84 -41.96 -20.57
CA THR A 511 37.94 -41.60 -19.45
C THR A 511 37.05 -40.40 -19.79
N LEU A 512 37.62 -39.33 -20.36
CA LEU A 512 36.81 -38.19 -20.81
C LEU A 512 35.78 -38.62 -21.88
N LYS A 513 36.20 -39.48 -22.81
CA LYS A 513 35.32 -40.02 -23.86
C LYS A 513 34.19 -40.88 -23.28
N SER A 514 34.43 -41.72 -22.27
CA SER A 514 33.37 -42.53 -21.63
C SER A 514 32.35 -41.69 -20.86
N LEU A 515 32.74 -40.49 -20.43
CA LEU A 515 31.84 -39.48 -19.86
C LEU A 515 31.09 -38.66 -20.93
N GLY A 516 31.33 -38.93 -22.22
CA GLY A 516 30.66 -38.27 -23.34
C GLY A 516 31.38 -37.03 -23.87
N VAL A 517 32.54 -36.67 -23.30
CA VAL A 517 33.31 -35.50 -23.74
C VAL A 517 34.03 -35.83 -25.06
N ARG A 518 33.83 -34.98 -26.06
CA ARG A 518 34.47 -35.07 -27.38
C ARG A 518 35.54 -34.01 -27.52
N ILE A 519 36.77 -34.46 -27.77
CA ILE A 519 37.90 -33.61 -28.17
C ILE A 519 37.83 -33.45 -29.69
N GLY A 520 37.17 -32.40 -30.15
CA GLY A 520 37.01 -32.06 -31.56
C GLY A 520 38.25 -31.44 -32.20
N ALA A 521 38.10 -30.98 -33.44
CA ALA A 521 39.12 -30.26 -34.17
C ALA A 521 39.30 -28.84 -33.64
N PHE A 522 38.19 -28.18 -33.31
CA PHE A 522 38.15 -26.79 -32.86
C PHE A 522 37.55 -26.63 -31.47
N SER A 523 36.78 -27.60 -30.98
CA SER A 523 36.04 -27.49 -29.72
C SER A 523 36.30 -28.69 -28.79
N LEU A 524 36.24 -28.46 -27.47
CA LEU A 524 36.06 -29.50 -26.47
C LEU A 524 34.61 -29.43 -26.00
N TYR A 525 33.79 -30.45 -26.26
CA TYR A 525 32.35 -30.32 -26.07
C TYR A 525 31.64 -31.63 -25.74
N LEU A 526 30.40 -31.53 -25.26
CA LEU A 526 29.48 -32.65 -25.07
C LEU A 526 28.48 -32.69 -26.23
N PRO A 527 28.56 -33.64 -27.18
CA PRO A 527 27.65 -33.67 -28.34
C PRO A 527 26.17 -33.73 -27.96
N ALA A 528 25.84 -34.44 -26.87
CA ALA A 528 24.47 -34.53 -26.39
C ALA A 528 23.90 -33.18 -25.90
N MET A 529 24.75 -32.20 -25.57
CA MET A 529 24.34 -30.84 -25.21
C MET A 529 24.00 -29.96 -26.41
N LEU A 530 24.29 -30.43 -27.63
CA LEU A 530 23.96 -29.72 -28.88
C LEU A 530 22.58 -30.09 -29.43
N ARG A 531 21.89 -31.04 -28.80
CA ARG A 531 20.53 -31.44 -29.19
C ARG A 531 19.53 -30.31 -28.93
N PRO A 532 18.49 -30.13 -29.76
CA PRO A 532 17.51 -29.05 -29.61
C PRO A 532 16.88 -28.98 -28.22
N GLU A 533 16.56 -30.11 -27.60
CA GLU A 533 15.91 -30.18 -26.29
C GLU A 533 16.86 -29.74 -25.16
N ALA A 534 18.15 -30.10 -25.26
CA ALA A 534 19.17 -29.68 -24.29
C ALA A 534 19.45 -28.18 -24.40
N ILE A 535 19.53 -27.64 -25.62
CA ILE A 535 19.69 -26.21 -25.88
C ILE A 535 18.46 -25.43 -25.37
N ALA A 536 17.25 -25.92 -25.65
CA ALA A 536 16.02 -25.28 -25.20
C ALA A 536 15.95 -25.23 -23.66
N CYS A 537 16.25 -26.35 -22.99
CA CYS A 537 16.30 -26.42 -21.53
C CYS A 537 17.40 -25.48 -20.96
N ALA A 538 18.63 -25.55 -21.46
CA ALA A 538 19.74 -24.72 -20.98
C ALA A 538 19.46 -23.21 -21.14
N ARG A 539 18.80 -22.83 -22.26
CA ARG A 539 18.32 -21.46 -22.47
C ARG A 539 17.25 -21.10 -21.45
N ALA A 540 16.20 -21.91 -21.30
CA ALA A 540 15.11 -21.65 -20.37
C ALA A 540 15.54 -21.60 -18.89
N LEU A 541 16.62 -22.31 -18.53
CA LEU A 541 17.24 -22.25 -17.20
C LEU A 541 18.22 -21.08 -17.03
N SER A 542 18.43 -20.27 -18.07
CA SER A 542 19.30 -19.08 -18.06
C SER A 542 18.48 -17.82 -18.40
N PRO A 543 17.74 -17.26 -17.42
CA PRO A 543 16.94 -16.05 -17.60
C PRO A 543 17.81 -14.86 -18.03
N GLY A 544 17.32 -14.08 -18.99
CA GLY A 544 18.01 -12.89 -19.50
C GLY A 544 19.31 -13.18 -20.27
N GLY A 545 19.68 -14.45 -20.44
CA GLY A 545 20.85 -14.81 -21.25
C GLY A 545 20.60 -14.54 -22.72
N TRP A 546 21.68 -14.25 -23.46
CA TRP A 546 21.59 -13.95 -24.90
C TRP A 546 20.81 -15.02 -25.70
N ARG A 547 19.98 -14.55 -26.64
CA ARG A 547 19.09 -15.36 -27.48
C ARG A 547 19.35 -15.07 -28.95
N GLY A 548 20.25 -15.82 -29.58
CA GLY A 548 20.47 -15.72 -31.02
C GLY A 548 20.05 -16.97 -31.79
N ASP A 549 20.37 -16.93 -33.08
CA ASP A 549 20.17 -18.04 -34.01
C ASP A 549 21.15 -19.16 -33.67
N VAL A 550 20.62 -20.36 -33.42
CA VAL A 550 21.41 -21.56 -33.06
C VAL A 550 21.67 -22.47 -34.26
N SER A 551 21.07 -22.17 -35.40
CA SER A 551 21.05 -23.05 -36.58
C SER A 551 22.07 -22.66 -37.64
N ARG A 552 22.46 -21.37 -37.69
CA ARG A 552 23.36 -20.83 -38.72
C ARG A 552 24.43 -19.91 -38.14
N LEU A 553 25.43 -19.61 -38.97
CA LEU A 553 26.42 -18.59 -38.69
C LEU A 553 25.76 -17.20 -38.71
N ALA A 554 25.91 -16.44 -37.63
CA ALA A 554 25.38 -15.08 -37.51
C ALA A 554 26.46 -14.11 -37.03
N ALA A 555 26.30 -12.81 -37.30
CA ALA A 555 27.24 -11.80 -36.82
C ALA A 555 27.27 -11.77 -35.28
N LEU A 556 28.47 -11.62 -34.71
CA LEU A 556 28.63 -11.51 -33.26
C LEU A 556 28.00 -10.18 -32.78
N PRO A 557 27.08 -10.22 -31.80
CA PRO A 557 26.45 -9.01 -31.29
C PRO A 557 27.44 -8.09 -30.58
N SER A 558 27.09 -6.81 -30.47
CA SER A 558 27.76 -5.83 -29.60
C SER A 558 26.76 -5.29 -28.58
N PRO A 559 26.97 -5.49 -27.26
CA PRO A 559 28.11 -6.18 -26.64
C PRO A 559 28.13 -7.68 -26.93
N ALA A 560 29.34 -8.27 -26.96
CA ALA A 560 29.51 -9.69 -27.22
C ALA A 560 28.96 -10.53 -26.04
N PRO A 561 28.12 -11.55 -26.31
CA PRO A 561 27.65 -12.47 -25.27
C PRO A 561 28.82 -13.21 -24.62
N SER A 562 28.66 -13.58 -23.36
CA SER A 562 29.67 -14.37 -22.66
C SER A 562 29.84 -15.75 -23.30
N ALA A 563 31.02 -16.36 -23.14
CA ALA A 563 31.28 -17.70 -23.64
C ALA A 563 30.28 -18.73 -23.08
N ARG A 564 29.83 -18.55 -21.84
CA ARG A 564 28.83 -19.41 -21.19
C ARG A 564 27.46 -19.32 -21.84
N GLU A 565 26.99 -18.12 -22.18
CA GLU A 565 25.69 -17.93 -22.85
C GLU A 565 25.67 -18.53 -24.26
N LEU A 566 26.76 -18.35 -25.01
CA LEU A 566 26.93 -18.96 -26.32
C LEU A 566 26.94 -20.48 -26.19
N ALA A 567 27.75 -21.02 -25.28
CA ALA A 567 27.89 -22.45 -25.08
C ALA A 567 26.60 -23.14 -24.59
N ALA A 568 25.82 -22.48 -23.72
CA ALA A 568 24.48 -22.95 -23.33
C ALA A 568 23.50 -23.03 -24.51
N SER A 569 23.80 -22.30 -25.60
CA SER A 569 23.05 -22.35 -26.86
C SER A 569 23.71 -23.25 -27.92
N GLY A 570 24.77 -24.00 -27.57
CA GLY A 570 25.53 -24.82 -28.52
C GLY A 570 26.40 -24.03 -29.50
N LEU A 571 26.70 -22.76 -29.18
CA LEU A 571 27.39 -21.80 -30.04
C LEU A 571 28.76 -21.43 -29.50
N ARG A 572 29.60 -20.88 -30.39
CA ARG A 572 30.88 -20.26 -30.04
C ARG A 572 31.12 -18.97 -30.82
N ALA A 573 31.83 -18.04 -30.20
CA ALA A 573 32.34 -16.85 -30.89
C ALA A 573 33.58 -17.22 -31.72
N VAL A 574 33.56 -16.92 -33.02
CA VAL A 574 34.69 -17.15 -33.94
C VAL A 574 34.68 -16.13 -35.08
N GLY A 575 35.80 -15.44 -35.28
CA GLY A 575 35.98 -14.55 -36.44
C GLY A 575 34.97 -13.41 -36.59
N GLY A 576 34.40 -12.92 -35.47
CA GLY A 576 33.33 -11.91 -35.50
C GLY A 576 31.93 -12.48 -35.73
N PHE A 577 31.75 -13.80 -35.60
CA PHE A 577 30.48 -14.50 -35.74
C PHE A 577 30.16 -15.36 -34.52
N THR A 578 28.87 -15.66 -34.32
CA THR A 578 28.40 -16.78 -33.51
C THR A 578 28.19 -17.99 -34.41
N ALA A 579 28.91 -19.08 -34.15
CA ALA A 579 28.89 -20.29 -34.97
C ALA A 579 28.40 -21.50 -34.16
N PRO A 580 27.46 -22.31 -34.70
CA PRO A 580 27.11 -23.60 -34.12
C PRO A 580 28.32 -24.52 -34.08
N VAL A 581 28.55 -25.16 -32.94
CA VAL A 581 29.70 -26.04 -32.74
C VAL A 581 29.71 -27.18 -33.77
N GLU A 582 28.54 -27.74 -34.09
CA GLU A 582 28.43 -28.81 -35.09
C GLU A 582 28.90 -28.35 -36.47
N MET A 583 28.61 -27.11 -36.87
CA MET A 583 29.09 -26.55 -38.15
C MET A 583 30.60 -26.37 -38.16
N LEU A 584 31.21 -25.97 -37.02
CA LEU A 584 32.66 -25.87 -36.90
C LEU A 584 33.33 -27.25 -37.01
N GLU A 585 32.78 -28.27 -36.37
CA GLU A 585 33.33 -29.62 -36.48
C GLU A 585 33.08 -30.23 -37.87
N LYS A 586 31.93 -29.96 -38.50
CA LYS A 586 31.65 -30.34 -39.90
C LYS A 586 32.56 -29.64 -40.90
N LEU A 587 32.96 -28.39 -40.63
CA LEU A 587 33.97 -27.70 -41.41
C LEU A 587 35.30 -28.48 -41.41
N ASP A 588 35.74 -29.02 -40.27
CA ASP A 588 36.96 -29.83 -40.23
C ASP A 588 36.84 -31.10 -41.07
N ASP A 589 35.70 -31.80 -41.01
CA ASP A 589 35.45 -32.99 -41.82
C ASP A 589 35.52 -32.67 -43.33
N LEU A 590 34.90 -31.56 -43.76
CA LEU A 590 34.94 -31.08 -45.15
C LEU A 590 36.36 -30.69 -45.60
N LEU A 591 37.13 -30.01 -44.73
CA LEU A 591 38.51 -29.63 -45.03
C LEU A 591 39.44 -30.85 -45.13
N ARG A 592 39.19 -31.92 -44.36
CA ARG A 592 39.96 -33.17 -44.43
C ARG A 592 39.63 -33.98 -45.68
N ALA A 593 38.38 -33.94 -46.14
CA ALA A 593 37.98 -34.61 -47.38
C ALA A 593 38.68 -34.01 -48.61
N GLU A 594 38.95 -32.70 -48.60
CA GLU A 594 39.56 -31.93 -49.69
C GLU A 594 41.02 -31.54 -49.41
N GLN A 595 41.83 -32.52 -49.04
CA GLN A 595 43.25 -32.32 -48.75
C GLN A 595 44.08 -32.28 -50.04
N ARG A 596 44.88 -31.22 -50.23
CA ARG A 596 45.75 -31.03 -51.42
C ARG A 596 47.22 -30.88 -51.02
N PRO A 597 48.18 -31.12 -51.93
CA PRO A 597 49.58 -30.84 -51.67
C PRO A 597 49.77 -29.38 -51.22
N GLY A 598 50.20 -29.19 -49.97
CA GLY A 598 50.43 -27.88 -49.38
C GLY A 598 49.25 -27.24 -48.65
N GLY A 599 48.12 -27.92 -48.42
CA GLY A 599 47.04 -27.40 -47.55
C GLY A 599 45.69 -28.10 -47.72
N VAL A 600 44.64 -27.43 -47.27
CA VAL A 600 43.24 -27.85 -47.44
C VAL A 600 42.51 -26.86 -48.33
N VAL A 601 41.51 -27.32 -49.07
CA VAL A 601 40.66 -26.46 -49.90
C VAL A 601 39.24 -26.51 -49.39
N LEU A 602 38.57 -25.36 -49.31
CA LEU A 602 37.13 -25.30 -49.09
C LEU A 602 36.45 -25.07 -50.44
N THR A 603 35.70 -26.06 -50.91
CA THR A 603 35.01 -26.03 -52.22
C THR A 603 33.69 -25.25 -52.14
N ASP A 604 33.15 -24.83 -53.27
CA ASP A 604 31.85 -24.15 -53.32
C ASP A 604 30.71 -25.05 -52.82
N ALA A 605 30.76 -26.36 -53.11
CA ALA A 605 29.82 -27.35 -52.54
C ALA A 605 29.91 -27.44 -51.00
N ALA A 606 31.11 -27.27 -50.43
CA ALA A 606 31.27 -27.21 -48.97
C ALA A 606 30.70 -25.91 -48.39
N LEU A 607 30.82 -24.78 -49.10
CA LEU A 607 30.20 -23.51 -48.72
C LEU A 607 28.67 -23.60 -48.74
N GLU A 608 28.09 -24.22 -49.77
CA GLU A 608 26.64 -24.49 -49.85
C GLU A 608 26.18 -25.40 -48.71
N THR A 609 26.92 -26.47 -48.42
CA THR A 609 26.63 -27.41 -47.32
C THR A 609 26.64 -26.75 -45.95
N LEU A 610 27.48 -25.73 -45.77
CA LEU A 610 27.55 -24.91 -44.55
C LEU A 610 26.61 -23.71 -44.60
N GLY A 611 26.04 -23.36 -45.75
CA GLY A 611 25.28 -22.13 -45.94
C GLY A 611 26.11 -20.86 -45.68
N TRP A 612 27.41 -20.88 -45.98
CA TRP A 612 28.33 -19.77 -45.72
C TRP A 612 28.74 -19.06 -47.01
N THR A 613 28.91 -17.74 -46.93
CA THR A 613 29.58 -16.98 -48.00
C THR A 613 31.10 -17.18 -47.95
N ALA A 614 31.77 -16.97 -49.09
CA ALA A 614 33.23 -17.03 -49.16
C ALA A 614 33.92 -16.06 -48.18
N ALA A 615 33.32 -14.87 -47.95
CA ALA A 615 33.82 -13.90 -47.00
C ALA A 615 33.72 -14.39 -45.54
N GLN A 616 32.56 -14.95 -45.15
CA GLN A 616 32.35 -15.55 -43.83
C GLN A 616 33.31 -16.71 -43.59
N ALA A 617 33.43 -17.63 -44.56
CA ALA A 617 34.33 -18.77 -44.46
C ALA A 617 35.80 -18.34 -44.31
N SER A 618 36.24 -17.34 -45.09
CA SER A 618 37.59 -16.77 -44.99
C SER A 618 37.85 -16.17 -43.59
N ALA A 619 36.90 -15.44 -43.03
CA ALA A 619 37.02 -14.85 -41.69
C ALA A 619 37.07 -15.93 -40.59
N VAL A 620 36.20 -16.95 -40.67
CA VAL A 620 36.18 -18.09 -39.72
C VAL A 620 37.48 -18.89 -39.82
N LEU A 621 37.95 -19.23 -41.02
CA LEU A 621 39.21 -19.97 -41.23
C LEU A 621 40.42 -19.23 -40.67
N ARG A 622 40.53 -17.91 -40.92
CA ARG A 622 41.58 -17.07 -40.31
C ARG A 622 41.52 -17.09 -38.80
N ALA A 623 40.31 -17.02 -38.24
CA ALA A 623 40.11 -17.09 -36.80
C ALA A 623 40.39 -18.48 -36.23
N LEU A 624 40.40 -19.55 -37.04
CA LEU A 624 40.77 -20.92 -36.66
C LEU A 624 42.24 -21.26 -37.02
N ASP A 625 43.08 -20.24 -37.18
CA ASP A 625 44.53 -20.33 -37.48
C ASP A 625 44.89 -20.88 -38.87
N TYR A 626 43.98 -20.81 -39.84
CA TYR A 626 44.30 -21.05 -41.24
C TYR A 626 44.75 -19.77 -41.94
N THR A 627 45.81 -19.87 -42.72
CA THR A 627 46.34 -18.79 -43.56
C THR A 627 46.25 -19.19 -45.03
N PRO A 628 45.79 -18.30 -45.92
CA PRO A 628 45.78 -18.58 -47.35
C PRO A 628 47.22 -18.70 -47.86
N ALA A 629 47.49 -19.72 -48.69
CA ALA A 629 48.75 -19.83 -49.39
C ALA A 629 48.85 -18.72 -50.46
N ILE A 630 50.00 -18.07 -50.54
CA ILE A 630 50.22 -16.90 -51.41
C ILE A 630 50.20 -17.34 -52.89
N ARG A 631 49.35 -16.66 -53.70
CA ARG A 631 49.06 -16.79 -55.15
C ARG A 631 47.84 -17.65 -55.55
N PRO A 632 46.60 -17.14 -55.47
CA PRO A 632 45.52 -17.66 -56.30
C PRO A 632 45.73 -17.20 -57.76
N LYS A 633 45.76 -18.14 -58.72
CA LYS A 633 45.47 -17.81 -60.13
C LYS A 633 43.99 -17.40 -60.20
N ALA A 634 43.60 -16.50 -61.10
CA ALA A 634 42.19 -16.19 -61.33
C ALA A 634 41.41 -17.50 -61.60
N ASN A 635 40.29 -17.72 -60.91
CA ASN A 635 39.49 -18.96 -60.89
C ASN A 635 40.11 -20.23 -60.25
N ALA A 636 41.23 -20.14 -59.53
CA ALA A 636 41.75 -21.29 -58.77
C ALA A 636 41.30 -21.25 -57.29
N PRO A 637 40.91 -22.40 -56.69
CA PRO A 637 40.48 -22.44 -55.30
C PRO A 637 41.61 -22.06 -54.33
N ILE A 638 41.28 -21.30 -53.29
CA ILE A 638 42.25 -20.85 -52.28
C ILE A 638 42.69 -22.05 -51.44
N ILE A 639 44.00 -22.34 -51.44
CA ILE A 639 44.60 -23.34 -50.57
C ILE A 639 44.88 -22.72 -49.21
N TRP A 640 44.37 -23.33 -48.14
CA TRP A 640 44.54 -22.90 -46.76
C TRP A 640 45.53 -23.77 -46.02
N LYS A 641 46.48 -23.14 -45.31
CA LYS A 641 47.47 -23.80 -44.46
C LYS A 641 47.14 -23.52 -43.00
N ARG A 642 46.95 -24.56 -42.19
CA ARG A 642 46.84 -24.40 -40.73
C ARG A 642 48.22 -24.03 -40.18
N ARG A 643 48.33 -22.93 -39.43
CA ARG A 643 49.56 -22.64 -38.69
C ARG A 643 49.77 -23.76 -37.67
N GLY A 644 50.85 -24.52 -37.83
CA GLY A 644 51.31 -25.41 -36.77
C GLY A 644 51.66 -24.55 -35.56
N ALA A 645 51.10 -24.87 -34.39
CA ALA A 645 51.42 -24.19 -33.14
C ALA A 645 52.95 -24.15 -32.99
N GLN A 646 53.55 -22.98 -33.26
CA GLN A 646 54.93 -22.72 -32.91
C GLN A 646 55.02 -22.93 -31.40
N ARG A 647 55.93 -23.80 -30.96
CA ARG A 647 56.34 -23.86 -29.56
C ARG A 647 56.75 -22.44 -29.16
N LEU A 648 55.88 -21.74 -28.44
CA LEU A 648 56.30 -20.70 -27.52
C LEU A 648 56.89 -21.46 -26.34
N ASP A 649 58.16 -21.86 -26.44
CA ASP A 649 58.94 -22.10 -25.24
C ASP A 649 58.96 -20.75 -24.50
N PRO A 650 58.41 -20.66 -23.27
CA PRO A 650 58.53 -19.42 -22.53
C PRO A 650 60.02 -19.16 -22.34
N LYS A 651 60.53 -18.06 -22.91
CA LYS A 651 61.84 -17.55 -22.48
C LYS A 651 61.72 -17.34 -20.97
N PRO A 652 62.56 -17.98 -20.14
CA PRO A 652 62.54 -17.71 -18.72
C PRO A 652 62.83 -16.22 -18.54
N VAL A 653 61.85 -15.49 -18.02
CA VAL A 653 62.09 -14.14 -17.54
C VAL A 653 63.02 -14.31 -16.34
N ALA A 654 64.27 -13.90 -16.50
CA ALA A 654 65.21 -13.88 -15.39
C ALA A 654 64.60 -13.04 -14.28
N ALA A 655 64.40 -13.65 -13.10
CA ALA A 655 63.93 -12.94 -11.93
C ALA A 655 64.91 -11.80 -11.62
N ARG A 656 64.39 -10.59 -11.40
CA ARG A 656 65.22 -9.47 -10.92
C ARG A 656 65.83 -9.87 -9.57
N PRO A 657 67.15 -9.64 -9.36
CA PRO A 657 67.86 -10.09 -8.16
C PRO A 657 67.27 -9.54 -6.85
N ASP A 658 66.53 -8.44 -6.92
CA ASP A 658 66.02 -7.71 -5.75
C ASP A 658 64.53 -8.00 -5.45
N SER A 659 63.95 -9.05 -6.05
CA SER A 659 62.59 -9.50 -5.74
C SER A 659 62.55 -10.34 -4.46
N PRO A 660 61.54 -10.17 -3.57
CA PRO A 660 61.37 -11.01 -2.37
C PRO A 660 61.26 -12.52 -2.65
N PHE A 661 61.01 -12.90 -3.92
CA PHE A 661 60.88 -14.29 -4.36
C PHE A 661 62.18 -14.90 -4.90
N ALA A 662 63.31 -14.18 -4.90
CA ALA A 662 64.60 -14.68 -5.39
C ALA A 662 65.12 -15.91 -4.62
N ALA A 663 64.73 -16.08 -3.35
CA ALA A 663 65.11 -17.22 -2.52
C ALA A 663 64.46 -18.56 -2.97
N LEU A 664 63.31 -18.51 -3.65
CA LEU A 664 62.59 -19.72 -4.11
C LEU A 664 63.21 -20.34 -5.38
N ALA A 665 63.95 -19.57 -6.18
CA ALA A 665 64.60 -20.07 -7.40
C ALA A 665 65.77 -21.04 -7.11
N ARG A 666 66.37 -20.96 -5.92
CA ARG A 666 67.48 -21.86 -5.51
C ARG A 666 67.02 -23.25 -5.11
N LEU A 667 65.71 -23.46 -4.89
CA LEU A 667 65.14 -24.74 -4.47
C LEU A 667 64.69 -25.62 -5.65
N THR A 668 64.72 -25.11 -6.88
CA THR A 668 64.25 -25.80 -8.10
C THR A 668 65.37 -26.10 -9.11
N GLU A 669 66.64 -25.88 -8.77
CA GLU A 669 67.77 -26.27 -9.63
C GLU A 669 67.93 -27.81 -9.68
N PRO A 670 67.96 -28.44 -10.88
CA PRO A 670 68.27 -29.86 -11.01
C PRO A 670 69.76 -30.10 -10.74
N PRO A 671 70.16 -31.26 -10.20
CA PRO A 671 71.55 -31.53 -9.86
C PRO A 671 72.45 -31.55 -11.10
N PRO A 672 73.75 -31.21 -10.96
CA PRO A 672 74.65 -31.08 -12.10
C PRO A 672 74.85 -32.43 -12.82
N ARG A 673 74.66 -32.41 -14.15
CA ARG A 673 74.93 -33.55 -15.03
C ARG A 673 76.42 -33.93 -14.97
N ARG A 674 76.71 -35.18 -14.59
CA ARG A 674 78.05 -35.80 -14.72
C ARG A 674 78.53 -35.74 -16.18
N LYS A 675 79.73 -35.18 -16.40
CA LYS A 675 80.41 -35.15 -17.72
C LYS A 675 80.77 -36.58 -18.15
N LYS A 676 80.30 -37.01 -19.33
CA LYS A 676 80.82 -38.20 -20.03
C LYS A 676 82.23 -37.88 -20.58
N PRO A 677 83.19 -38.82 -20.55
CA PRO A 677 84.55 -38.58 -21.04
C PRO A 677 84.58 -38.51 -22.59
N ARG A 678 85.45 -37.63 -23.10
CA ARG A 678 85.71 -37.39 -24.53
C ARG A 678 86.30 -38.63 -25.19
N ARG A 679 85.65 -39.18 -26.22
CA ARG A 679 86.28 -40.09 -27.20
C ARG A 679 87.19 -39.28 -28.14
N ARG A 680 88.47 -39.67 -28.22
CA ARG A 680 89.48 -39.14 -29.16
C ARG A 680 89.13 -39.52 -30.61
N LYS A 681 89.32 -38.59 -31.55
CA LYS A 681 89.38 -38.86 -33.00
C LYS A 681 90.69 -39.60 -33.31
N PRO A 682 90.69 -40.63 -34.18
CA PRO A 682 91.90 -41.06 -34.87
C PRO A 682 92.17 -40.17 -36.09
N ALA A 683 93.46 -39.93 -36.34
CA ALA A 683 93.98 -39.19 -37.48
C ALA A 683 93.92 -40.02 -38.78
N ALA A 684 93.91 -39.33 -39.91
CA ALA A 684 94.02 -39.92 -41.24
C ALA A 684 95.45 -40.38 -41.53
N GLN A 685 95.60 -41.52 -42.20
CA GLN A 685 96.77 -41.84 -43.04
C GLN A 685 96.34 -42.46 -44.36
N LYS A 686 97.06 -42.05 -45.40
CA LYS A 686 96.92 -42.35 -46.83
C LYS A 686 97.42 -43.76 -47.20
N ALA A 687 96.83 -44.29 -48.28
CA ALA A 687 97.40 -45.03 -49.41
C ALA A 687 98.43 -46.17 -49.17
N ALA A 688 98.09 -47.37 -49.67
CA ALA A 688 98.89 -48.26 -50.53
C ALA A 688 97.96 -49.41 -50.97
N ALA A 689 97.64 -49.52 -52.26
CA ALA A 689 98.28 -50.42 -53.24
C ALA A 689 97.55 -51.76 -53.39
N SER A 690 97.20 -52.04 -54.66
CA SER A 690 96.70 -53.28 -55.28
C SER A 690 95.18 -53.41 -55.42
#